data_AF-A0A2E7QTW5-F1
#
_entry.id   AF-A0A2E7QTW5-F1
#
_cell.length_a   1.000
_cell.length_b   1.000
_cell.length_c   1.000
_cell.angle_alpha   90.00
_cell.angle_beta   90.00
_cell.angle_gamma   90.00
#
_symmetry.space_group_name_H-M   'P 1'
#
loop_
_entity.id
_entity.type
_entity.pdbx_description
1 polymer ?
#
loop_
_entity_poly.entity_id
_entity_poly.type
_entity_poly.pdbx_seq_one_letter_code
_entity_poly.pdbx_strand_id
1 'polypeptide(L)'
;MRSVYYQLFSVAILFTVQISFAGNNKSHSTVHLITTNDLHGQITGQKATFMNPEYPPDILDASAMYHYVSELRKEAESKKEGVLVIDGGNFFQGHPFGMADSGKTMIEWMNQVQYDALVPGSYDFIGGADNLNELAKSAQFPFLIANLGTSDYSDKIKSFTIVPVSGIQIGIIGIIPHKLNETVLEQNRKGFSVLPEIETLNHWIPIMKKEGAEVIVVLTSLGIPWDRDEVYAEFLDSLKTGSSSKYDINNALELGYFSEEVDFIISGGVSKGYPTIWYDSHSHVFITQNYGNGTEFGHLLLHIDKGSHQFVGYETAVDGRIGQTMLADDFVSEPDMSQWIRTNASTALDEVYKNPEWMPIFEIPTQCDMNVGARGRTKVPNLNLPGEIEIITWNTEFFPAHRDSTLPVLANVISDLNADLIAFQEIRFTGFFSGLMNLLPDYDFIVSQQSSFMDQAIIFKKDMFTLVNQSELFAENDYNFAGRPPLRADFQYRCGDDILNFSVINLHMKCCDSGLKRRQKAVAMLHEYISDEMDSGYENFIVLGDWNDDLKDKDTEHSFHPFLNDKRFYFVNEPLVYDLSKASYPKEPYVSYLDHIVVTRQMVPESKLNRTETLFIEDYIGGYSKYERYISDHRPVMLGFAPFK
;
A
#
# COMPACT_ATOMS: atom_id res chain seq x y z
N MET A 1 7.50 11.07 -70.80
CA MET A 1 8.28 10.02 -71.51
C MET A 1 8.48 8.89 -70.50
N ARG A 2 7.68 7.79 -70.55
CA ARG A 2 8.06 6.45 -71.07
C ARG A 2 9.47 6.03 -70.59
N SER A 3 9.71 4.95 -69.83
CA SER A 3 9.35 3.52 -69.99
C SER A 3 9.88 2.76 -68.74
N VAL A 4 9.09 1.99 -67.99
CA VAL A 4 9.02 0.50 -67.97
C VAL A 4 10.35 -0.24 -68.24
N TYR A 5 10.81 -1.04 -67.26
CA TYR A 5 11.31 -2.42 -67.45
C TYR A 5 11.13 -3.26 -66.17
N TYR A 6 10.51 -4.42 -66.34
CA TYR A 6 10.33 -5.53 -65.40
C TYR A 6 11.64 -6.26 -65.11
N GLN A 7 11.79 -6.86 -63.91
CA GLN A 7 12.43 -8.19 -63.77
C GLN A 7 12.15 -8.90 -62.43
N LEU A 8 11.41 -10.01 -62.55
CA LEU A 8 11.52 -11.33 -61.90
C LEU A 8 11.55 -11.44 -60.36
N PHE A 9 10.39 -11.79 -59.80
CA PHE A 9 10.27 -12.53 -58.53
C PHE A 9 10.65 -14.00 -58.76
N SER A 10 11.70 -14.44 -58.08
CA SER A 10 12.03 -15.86 -57.94
C SER A 10 11.16 -16.47 -56.84
N VAL A 11 10.23 -17.34 -57.21
CA VAL A 11 9.46 -18.17 -56.27
C VAL A 11 10.37 -19.28 -55.78
N ALA A 12 10.88 -19.17 -54.55
CA ALA A 12 11.48 -20.29 -53.83
C ALA A 12 10.36 -21.05 -53.10
N ILE A 13 9.94 -22.18 -53.68
CA ILE A 13 9.08 -23.15 -53.01
C ILE A 13 9.95 -23.88 -51.97
N LEU A 14 9.94 -23.40 -50.73
CA LEU A 14 10.38 -24.20 -49.59
C LEU A 14 9.25 -25.19 -49.26
N PHE A 15 9.45 -26.45 -49.63
CA PHE A 15 8.70 -27.57 -49.06
C PHE A 15 9.01 -27.64 -47.57
N THR A 16 8.17 -27.04 -46.73
CA THR A 16 8.09 -27.43 -45.33
C THR A 16 7.44 -28.80 -45.28
N VAL A 17 8.24 -29.82 -44.99
CA VAL A 17 7.73 -31.12 -44.58
C VAL A 17 6.99 -30.88 -43.26
N GLN A 18 5.67 -30.78 -43.32
CA GLN A 18 4.81 -30.97 -42.15
C GLN A 18 4.99 -32.44 -41.73
N ILE A 19 5.89 -32.67 -40.78
CA ILE A 19 5.83 -33.87 -39.95
C ILE A 19 4.62 -33.65 -39.06
N SER A 20 3.46 -34.13 -39.51
CA SER A 20 2.31 -34.34 -38.64
C SER A 20 2.71 -35.39 -37.62
N PHE A 21 3.19 -34.93 -36.46
CA PHE A 21 3.02 -35.72 -35.25
C PHE A 21 1.52 -35.82 -35.05
N ALA A 22 0.95 -36.95 -35.45
CA ALA A 22 -0.31 -37.43 -34.90
C ALA A 22 -0.07 -37.73 -33.41
N GLY A 23 0.05 -36.66 -32.61
CA GLY A 23 -0.08 -36.74 -31.18
C GLY A 23 -1.52 -37.14 -30.88
N ASN A 24 -1.70 -38.12 -30.00
CA ASN A 24 -2.99 -38.43 -29.41
C ASN A 24 -3.72 -37.12 -29.08
N ASN A 25 -4.86 -36.87 -29.73
CA ASN A 25 -5.85 -35.91 -29.25
C ASN A 25 -6.36 -36.42 -27.90
N LYS A 26 -5.59 -36.20 -26.83
CA LYS A 26 -6.13 -36.28 -25.48
C LYS A 26 -7.16 -35.16 -25.39
N SER A 27 -8.40 -35.54 -25.13
CA SER A 27 -9.48 -34.58 -24.94
C SER A 27 -9.31 -33.95 -23.57
N HIS A 28 -9.00 -32.66 -23.51
CA HIS A 28 -8.92 -31.90 -22.26
C HIS A 28 -10.20 -31.08 -22.06
N SER A 29 -10.56 -30.84 -20.81
CA SER A 29 -11.50 -29.78 -20.40
C SER A 29 -10.70 -28.50 -20.16
N THR A 30 -11.26 -27.37 -20.57
CA THR A 30 -10.64 -26.06 -20.38
C THR A 30 -11.40 -25.29 -19.31
N VAL A 31 -10.64 -24.74 -18.36
CA VAL A 31 -11.13 -23.83 -17.32
C VAL A 31 -10.43 -22.50 -17.49
N HIS A 32 -11.21 -21.45 -17.76
CA HIS A 32 -10.75 -20.08 -17.78
C HIS A 32 -10.63 -19.57 -16.35
N LEU A 33 -9.39 -19.40 -15.90
CA LEU A 33 -9.07 -18.81 -14.62
C LEU A 33 -8.79 -17.31 -14.81
N ILE A 34 -9.71 -16.48 -14.32
CA ILE A 34 -9.55 -15.04 -14.21
C ILE A 34 -9.08 -14.71 -12.80
N THR A 35 -8.03 -13.91 -12.70
CA THR A 35 -7.45 -13.53 -11.40
C THR A 35 -7.34 -12.03 -11.28
N THR A 36 -7.60 -11.52 -10.08
CA THR A 36 -7.19 -10.18 -9.65
C THR A 36 -6.42 -10.29 -8.34
N ASN A 37 -5.71 -9.24 -7.98
CA ASN A 37 -5.06 -9.09 -6.69
C ASN A 37 -4.69 -7.62 -6.51
N ASP A 38 -4.50 -7.20 -5.27
CA ASP A 38 -4.01 -5.87 -4.92
C ASP A 38 -4.80 -4.76 -5.64
N LEU A 39 -6.12 -4.89 -5.71
CA LEU A 39 -6.97 -3.88 -6.37
C LEU A 39 -6.87 -2.53 -5.66
N HIS A 40 -6.60 -2.56 -4.35
CA HIS A 40 -6.38 -1.38 -3.51
C HIS A 40 -7.50 -0.33 -3.58
N GLY A 41 -8.75 -0.77 -3.77
CA GLY A 41 -9.91 0.11 -3.94
C GLY A 41 -9.93 0.85 -5.29
N GLN A 42 -8.96 0.64 -6.16
CA GLN A 42 -8.87 1.29 -7.46
C GLN A 42 -9.62 0.48 -8.51
N ILE A 43 -10.88 0.82 -8.74
CA ILE A 43 -11.66 0.30 -9.87
C ILE A 43 -12.09 1.41 -10.85
N THR A 44 -11.61 2.63 -10.63
CA THR A 44 -11.87 3.79 -11.48
C THR A 44 -10.87 3.85 -12.64
N GLY A 45 -11.17 4.63 -13.67
CA GLY A 45 -10.27 4.83 -14.80
C GLY A 45 -9.04 5.63 -14.38
N GLN A 46 -7.88 5.29 -14.93
CA GLN A 46 -6.61 5.87 -14.52
C GLN A 46 -5.65 6.07 -15.70
N LYS A 47 -4.55 6.79 -15.45
CA LYS A 47 -3.49 7.02 -16.43
C LYS A 47 -2.31 6.08 -16.17
N ALA A 48 -1.84 5.37 -17.19
CA ALA A 48 -0.67 4.51 -17.07
C ALA A 48 0.65 5.29 -17.10
N THR A 49 0.88 6.15 -16.09
CA THR A 49 2.09 6.97 -15.97
C THR A 49 3.37 6.14 -15.86
N PHE A 50 3.27 4.90 -15.36
CA PHE A 50 4.37 3.93 -15.33
C PHE A 50 4.80 3.47 -16.73
N MET A 51 3.91 3.49 -17.73
CA MET A 51 4.24 3.16 -19.12
C MET A 51 4.87 4.35 -19.85
N ASN A 52 4.25 5.53 -19.70
CA ASN A 52 4.74 6.76 -20.30
C ASN A 52 4.32 7.97 -19.43
N PRO A 53 5.24 8.55 -18.64
CA PRO A 53 4.91 9.68 -17.77
C PRO A 53 4.52 10.97 -18.51
N GLU A 54 4.94 11.14 -19.76
CA GLU A 54 4.66 12.36 -20.54
C GLU A 54 3.35 12.25 -21.33
N TYR A 55 3.05 11.06 -21.86
CA TYR A 55 1.84 10.77 -22.63
C TYR A 55 1.24 9.43 -22.18
N PRO A 56 0.72 9.36 -20.94
CA PRO A 56 0.22 8.11 -20.39
C PRO A 56 -1.04 7.67 -21.12
N PRO A 57 -1.12 6.39 -21.59
CA PRO A 57 -2.35 5.86 -22.14
C PRO A 57 -3.42 5.75 -21.07
N ASP A 58 -4.67 5.70 -21.52
CA ASP A 58 -5.85 5.52 -20.67
C ASP A 58 -6.03 4.04 -20.32
N ILE A 59 -6.15 3.77 -19.02
CA ILE A 59 -6.65 2.52 -18.48
C ILE A 59 -8.13 2.75 -18.14
N LEU A 60 -9.01 1.93 -18.71
CA LEU A 60 -10.44 1.97 -18.45
C LEU A 60 -10.75 1.57 -17.01
N ASP A 61 -11.89 2.04 -16.51
CA ASP A 61 -12.43 1.57 -15.23
C ASP A 61 -12.80 0.07 -15.28
N ALA A 62 -13.06 -0.53 -14.12
CA ALA A 62 -13.31 -1.97 -14.01
C ALA A 62 -14.61 -2.44 -14.68
N SER A 63 -15.40 -1.55 -15.30
CA SER A 63 -16.48 -1.96 -16.21
C SER A 63 -15.94 -2.72 -17.43
N ALA A 64 -14.69 -2.44 -17.83
CA ALA A 64 -14.02 -3.14 -18.92
C ALA A 64 -13.82 -4.64 -18.60
N MET A 65 -13.32 -4.93 -17.40
CA MET A 65 -13.21 -6.31 -16.91
C MET A 65 -14.59 -6.97 -16.78
N TYR A 66 -15.58 -6.26 -16.23
CA TYR A 66 -16.95 -6.77 -16.14
C TYR A 66 -17.51 -7.17 -17.51
N HIS A 67 -17.35 -6.32 -18.52
CA HIS A 67 -17.76 -6.59 -19.89
C HIS A 67 -17.04 -7.81 -20.45
N TYR A 68 -15.71 -7.84 -20.32
CA TYR A 68 -14.86 -8.94 -20.78
C TYR A 68 -15.26 -10.29 -20.18
N VAL A 69 -15.41 -10.36 -18.85
CA VAL A 69 -15.79 -11.60 -18.15
C VAL A 69 -17.20 -12.03 -18.53
N SER A 70 -18.12 -11.08 -18.73
CA SER A 70 -19.50 -11.37 -19.15
C SER A 70 -19.56 -12.01 -20.55
N GLU A 71 -18.77 -11.50 -21.50
CA GLU A 71 -18.66 -12.10 -22.84
C GLU A 71 -17.94 -13.45 -22.80
N LEU A 72 -16.87 -13.55 -22.02
CA LEU A 72 -16.13 -14.80 -21.83
C LEU A 72 -17.02 -15.93 -21.30
N ARG A 73 -17.90 -15.64 -20.33
CA ARG A 73 -18.85 -16.65 -19.83
C ARG A 73 -19.79 -17.17 -20.90
N LYS A 74 -20.31 -16.29 -21.77
CA LYS A 74 -21.17 -16.70 -22.90
C LYS A 74 -20.40 -17.56 -23.91
N GLU A 75 -19.15 -17.18 -24.19
CA GLU A 75 -18.28 -17.94 -25.08
C GLU A 75 -17.96 -19.33 -24.50
N ALA A 76 -17.51 -19.39 -23.25
CA ALA A 76 -17.17 -20.62 -22.55
C ALA A 76 -18.36 -21.58 -22.47
N GLU A 77 -19.56 -21.07 -22.16
CA GLU A 77 -20.79 -21.88 -22.15
C GLU A 77 -21.05 -22.55 -23.51
N SER A 78 -20.86 -21.82 -24.61
CA SER A 78 -21.04 -22.36 -25.98
C SER A 78 -20.05 -23.49 -26.31
N LYS A 79 -18.88 -23.49 -25.67
CA LYS A 79 -17.81 -24.48 -25.82
C LYS A 79 -17.85 -25.60 -24.77
N LYS A 80 -18.75 -25.50 -23.78
CA LYS A 80 -18.81 -26.38 -22.58
C LYS A 80 -17.54 -26.27 -21.71
N GLU A 81 -16.94 -25.09 -21.72
CA GLU A 81 -15.83 -24.69 -20.87
C GLU A 81 -16.40 -23.95 -19.65
N GLY A 82 -15.56 -23.71 -18.65
CA GLY A 82 -15.98 -23.07 -17.41
C GLY A 82 -15.11 -21.88 -17.09
N VAL A 83 -15.65 -20.93 -16.33
CA VAL A 83 -14.96 -19.71 -15.91
C VAL A 83 -14.91 -19.68 -14.39
N LEU A 84 -13.74 -19.40 -13.84
CA LEU A 84 -13.47 -19.24 -12.42
C LEU A 84 -12.82 -17.87 -12.20
N VAL A 85 -13.35 -17.06 -11.31
CA VAL A 85 -12.87 -15.70 -11.02
C VAL A 85 -12.47 -15.59 -9.55
N ILE A 86 -11.20 -15.35 -9.26
CA ILE A 86 -10.68 -15.32 -7.87
C ILE A 86 -9.76 -14.14 -7.60
N ASP A 87 -9.69 -13.71 -6.34
CA ASP A 87 -8.91 -12.55 -5.90
C ASP A 87 -7.83 -12.87 -4.86
N GLY A 88 -6.61 -12.37 -5.08
CA GLY A 88 -5.43 -12.53 -4.22
C GLY A 88 -5.31 -11.57 -3.03
N GLY A 89 -6.36 -10.81 -2.72
CA GLY A 89 -6.44 -9.93 -1.55
C GLY A 89 -5.93 -8.52 -1.76
N ASN A 90 -5.98 -7.72 -0.69
CA ASN A 90 -5.74 -6.27 -0.66
C ASN A 90 -6.68 -5.52 -1.62
N PHE A 91 -7.98 -5.74 -1.44
CA PHE A 91 -8.97 -5.36 -2.46
C PHE A 91 -9.52 -3.95 -2.30
N PHE A 92 -9.58 -3.36 -1.09
CA PHE A 92 -10.25 -2.07 -0.87
C PHE A 92 -9.38 -0.94 -0.32
N GLN A 93 -8.28 -1.24 0.36
CA GLN A 93 -7.41 -0.22 0.96
C GLN A 93 -6.48 0.39 -0.10
N GLY A 94 -6.31 1.71 -0.12
CA GLY A 94 -5.30 2.39 -0.98
C GLY A 94 -5.86 3.44 -1.94
N HIS A 95 -7.18 3.54 -2.06
CA HIS A 95 -7.85 4.54 -2.89
C HIS A 95 -9.14 5.02 -2.21
N PRO A 96 -9.51 6.32 -2.33
CA PRO A 96 -10.71 6.87 -1.71
C PRO A 96 -11.98 6.05 -1.97
N PHE A 97 -12.13 5.55 -3.20
CA PHE A 97 -13.26 4.73 -3.62
C PHE A 97 -13.48 3.51 -2.70
N GLY A 98 -12.42 2.78 -2.34
CA GLY A 98 -12.54 1.61 -1.49
C GLY A 98 -12.56 1.96 0.01
N MET A 99 -11.94 3.06 0.41
CA MET A 99 -11.88 3.48 1.81
C MET A 99 -13.16 4.12 2.32
N ALA A 100 -13.88 4.88 1.48
CA ALA A 100 -15.02 5.70 1.89
C ALA A 100 -16.15 4.92 2.61
N ASP A 101 -16.32 3.63 2.28
CA ASP A 101 -17.29 2.76 2.92
C ASP A 101 -16.69 1.47 3.49
N SER A 102 -15.37 1.49 3.73
CA SER A 102 -14.60 0.36 4.25
C SER A 102 -14.70 -0.91 3.38
N GLY A 103 -14.84 -0.75 2.07
CA GLY A 103 -14.80 -1.82 1.07
C GLY A 103 -16.16 -2.39 0.66
N LYS A 104 -17.27 -1.82 1.14
CA LYS A 104 -18.62 -2.33 0.83
C LYS A 104 -18.94 -2.22 -0.66
N THR A 105 -18.67 -1.06 -1.27
CA THR A 105 -18.85 -0.84 -2.71
C THR A 105 -17.93 -1.73 -3.54
N MET A 106 -16.73 -2.04 -3.06
CA MET A 106 -15.84 -3.02 -3.72
C MET A 106 -16.49 -4.41 -3.78
N ILE A 107 -17.06 -4.89 -2.67
CA ILE A 107 -17.78 -6.16 -2.65
C ILE A 107 -19.03 -6.14 -3.52
N GLU A 108 -19.74 -5.02 -3.61
CA GLU A 108 -20.86 -4.87 -4.55
C GLU A 108 -20.42 -5.04 -6.00
N TRP A 109 -19.30 -4.43 -6.40
CA TRP A 109 -18.72 -4.63 -7.73
C TRP A 109 -18.30 -6.09 -7.96
N MET A 110 -17.58 -6.69 -7.00
CA MET A 110 -17.16 -8.10 -7.10
C MET A 110 -18.34 -9.07 -7.19
N ASN A 111 -19.44 -8.78 -6.48
CA ASN A 111 -20.68 -9.54 -6.60
C ASN A 111 -21.27 -9.45 -8.01
N GLN A 112 -21.23 -8.28 -8.65
CA GLN A 112 -21.71 -8.11 -10.03
C GLN A 112 -20.82 -8.82 -11.04
N VAL A 113 -19.50 -8.83 -10.84
CA VAL A 113 -18.55 -9.63 -11.64
C VAL A 113 -18.71 -11.14 -11.36
N GLN A 114 -19.38 -11.53 -10.28
CA GLN A 114 -19.57 -12.91 -9.82
C GLN A 114 -18.24 -13.61 -9.55
N TYR A 115 -17.47 -13.06 -8.61
CA TYR A 115 -16.29 -13.75 -8.07
C TYR A 115 -16.68 -15.08 -7.42
N ASP A 116 -15.75 -16.03 -7.41
CA ASP A 116 -15.91 -17.37 -6.85
C ASP A 116 -15.21 -17.54 -5.50
N ALA A 117 -14.13 -16.78 -5.24
CA ALA A 117 -13.42 -16.75 -3.97
C ALA A 117 -12.49 -15.53 -3.86
N LEU A 118 -12.19 -15.12 -2.63
CA LEU A 118 -11.16 -14.13 -2.30
C LEU A 118 -10.37 -14.60 -1.08
N VAL A 119 -9.06 -14.35 -1.06
CA VAL A 119 -8.25 -14.41 0.17
C VAL A 119 -8.01 -12.99 0.66
N PRO A 120 -8.26 -12.64 1.93
CA PRO A 120 -7.87 -11.33 2.45
C PRO A 120 -6.34 -11.18 2.53
N GLY A 121 -5.83 -10.03 2.10
CA GLY A 121 -4.44 -9.63 2.31
C GLY A 121 -4.27 -8.84 3.61
N SER A 122 -3.03 -8.45 3.94
CA SER A 122 -2.75 -7.71 5.19
C SER A 122 -3.51 -6.39 5.28
N TYR A 123 -3.67 -5.69 4.16
CA TYR A 123 -4.35 -4.40 4.15
C TYR A 123 -5.87 -4.52 4.36
N ASP A 124 -6.46 -5.68 4.09
CA ASP A 124 -7.89 -5.91 4.31
C ASP A 124 -8.26 -6.00 5.81
N PHE A 125 -7.26 -6.09 6.69
CA PHE A 125 -7.43 -6.04 8.14
C PHE A 125 -7.43 -4.62 8.72
N ILE A 126 -7.31 -3.57 7.90
CA ILE A 126 -7.26 -2.19 8.40
C ILE A 126 -8.52 -1.77 9.18
N GLY A 127 -9.68 -2.32 8.82
CA GLY A 127 -10.95 -2.14 9.54
C GLY A 127 -11.18 -3.15 10.68
N GLY A 128 -10.21 -4.01 10.97
CA GLY A 128 -10.31 -5.07 11.98
C GLY A 128 -11.27 -6.20 11.62
N ALA A 129 -11.46 -7.11 12.58
CA ALA A 129 -12.28 -8.32 12.40
C ALA A 129 -13.77 -8.02 12.14
N ASP A 130 -14.30 -6.94 12.72
CA ASP A 130 -15.70 -6.55 12.55
C ASP A 130 -15.99 -6.13 11.10
N ASN A 131 -15.15 -5.28 10.51
CA ASN A 131 -15.30 -4.91 9.11
C ASN A 131 -15.16 -6.13 8.19
N LEU A 132 -14.14 -6.97 8.42
CA LEU A 132 -13.93 -8.19 7.62
C LEU A 132 -15.17 -9.11 7.66
N ASN A 133 -15.80 -9.24 8.83
CA ASN A 133 -17.04 -10.01 9.00
C ASN A 133 -18.23 -9.37 8.26
N GLU A 134 -18.37 -8.04 8.28
CA GLU A 134 -19.42 -7.34 7.53
C GLU A 134 -19.24 -7.54 6.01
N LEU A 135 -18.02 -7.36 5.51
CA LEU A 135 -17.72 -7.54 4.08
C LEU A 135 -17.99 -8.98 3.64
N ALA A 136 -17.52 -9.98 4.40
CA ALA A 136 -17.76 -11.38 4.09
C ALA A 136 -19.26 -11.73 4.07
N LYS A 137 -20.08 -11.15 4.95
CA LYS A 137 -21.55 -11.34 4.95
C LYS A 137 -22.21 -10.74 3.72
N SER A 138 -21.69 -9.61 3.21
CA SER A 138 -22.21 -8.96 1.99
C SER A 138 -21.76 -9.65 0.70
N ALA A 139 -20.72 -10.48 0.75
CA ALA A 139 -20.20 -11.21 -0.40
C ALA A 139 -21.08 -12.41 -0.80
N GLN A 140 -21.28 -12.56 -2.11
CA GLN A 140 -21.94 -13.72 -2.72
C GLN A 140 -20.99 -14.92 -2.86
N PHE A 141 -19.70 -14.70 -2.61
CA PHE A 141 -18.61 -15.68 -2.61
C PHE A 141 -17.98 -15.82 -1.22
N PRO A 142 -17.30 -16.95 -0.91
CA PRO A 142 -16.60 -17.11 0.35
C PRO A 142 -15.29 -16.30 0.39
N PHE A 143 -14.99 -15.78 1.57
CA PHE A 143 -13.63 -15.34 1.91
C PHE A 143 -12.88 -16.57 2.43
N LEU A 144 -11.67 -16.82 1.94
CA LEU A 144 -10.91 -18.01 2.25
C LEU A 144 -9.76 -17.69 3.19
N ILE A 145 -9.76 -18.28 4.39
CA ILE A 145 -8.70 -18.14 5.41
C ILE A 145 -8.59 -19.46 6.18
N ALA A 146 -7.68 -20.34 5.75
CA ALA A 146 -7.49 -21.67 6.35
C ALA A 146 -6.63 -21.68 7.61
N ASN A 147 -5.77 -20.67 7.77
CA ASN A 147 -4.84 -20.55 8.89
C ASN A 147 -5.35 -19.60 10.00
N LEU A 148 -6.66 -19.45 10.13
CA LEU A 148 -7.28 -18.58 11.14
C LEU A 148 -7.55 -19.35 12.43
N GLY A 149 -7.01 -18.87 13.56
CA GLY A 149 -7.16 -19.48 14.87
C GLY A 149 -8.24 -18.83 15.73
N THR A 150 -9.52 -18.87 15.33
CA THR A 150 -10.66 -18.41 16.17
C THR A 150 -12.01 -18.97 15.70
N SER A 151 -13.06 -18.78 16.51
CA SER A 151 -14.45 -19.24 16.27
C SER A 151 -15.44 -18.13 15.90
N ASP A 152 -15.04 -16.86 15.96
CA ASP A 152 -15.97 -15.71 15.96
C ASP A 152 -16.17 -15.07 14.58
N TYR A 153 -15.78 -15.76 13.51
CA TYR A 153 -15.95 -15.29 12.14
C TYR A 153 -17.26 -15.78 11.51
N SER A 154 -17.75 -15.01 10.52
CA SER A 154 -18.90 -15.37 9.69
C SER A 154 -18.71 -16.74 9.03
N ASP A 155 -19.81 -17.46 8.83
CA ASP A 155 -19.90 -18.67 8.02
C ASP A 155 -19.49 -18.49 6.54
N LYS A 156 -19.39 -17.24 6.09
CA LYS A 156 -18.83 -16.85 4.79
C LYS A 156 -17.31 -16.85 4.75
N ILE A 157 -16.65 -16.82 5.90
CA ILE A 157 -15.21 -17.03 6.03
C ILE A 157 -14.99 -18.53 6.20
N LYS A 158 -14.33 -19.15 5.23
CA LYS A 158 -14.10 -20.61 5.17
C LYS A 158 -12.62 -20.90 5.02
N SER A 159 -12.18 -22.11 5.37
CA SER A 159 -10.80 -22.51 5.08
C SER A 159 -10.56 -22.70 3.58
N PHE A 160 -11.50 -23.39 2.93
CA PHE A 160 -11.47 -23.71 1.50
C PHE A 160 -12.90 -23.78 0.94
N THR A 161 -12.99 -23.84 -0.38
CA THR A 161 -14.20 -24.18 -1.12
C THR A 161 -13.88 -25.14 -2.25
N ILE A 162 -14.84 -25.93 -2.70
CA ILE A 162 -14.71 -26.79 -3.89
C ILE A 162 -15.75 -26.35 -4.91
N VAL A 163 -15.27 -25.84 -6.05
CA VAL A 163 -16.11 -25.29 -7.12
C VAL A 163 -16.18 -26.29 -8.27
N PRO A 164 -17.37 -26.79 -8.64
CA PRO A 164 -17.53 -27.62 -9.82
C PRO A 164 -17.48 -26.75 -11.09
N VAL A 165 -16.43 -26.90 -11.90
CA VAL A 165 -16.24 -26.15 -13.15
C VAL A 165 -16.01 -27.12 -14.30
N SER A 166 -16.90 -27.11 -15.31
CA SER A 166 -16.89 -28.07 -16.42
C SER A 166 -16.82 -29.54 -16.01
N GLY A 167 -17.44 -29.87 -14.87
CA GLY A 167 -17.44 -31.23 -14.30
C GLY A 167 -16.17 -31.63 -13.55
N ILE A 168 -15.23 -30.68 -13.36
CA ILE A 168 -14.03 -30.85 -12.54
C ILE A 168 -14.23 -30.16 -11.19
N GLN A 169 -13.81 -30.81 -10.12
CA GLN A 169 -13.89 -30.29 -8.77
C GLN A 169 -12.62 -29.49 -8.41
N ILE A 170 -12.67 -28.17 -8.56
CA ILE A 170 -11.53 -27.29 -8.23
C ILE A 170 -11.59 -26.92 -6.74
N GLY A 171 -10.66 -27.45 -5.95
CA GLY A 171 -10.49 -27.07 -4.56
C GLY A 171 -9.63 -25.82 -4.43
N ILE A 172 -10.15 -24.80 -3.75
CA ILE A 172 -9.48 -23.51 -3.54
C ILE A 172 -9.31 -23.31 -2.04
N ILE A 173 -8.07 -23.18 -1.57
CA ILE A 173 -7.75 -22.92 -0.16
C ILE A 173 -7.13 -21.53 0.00
N GLY A 174 -7.56 -20.77 1.00
CA GLY A 174 -7.01 -19.45 1.29
C GLY A 174 -5.95 -19.50 2.37
N ILE A 175 -4.79 -18.89 2.15
CA ILE A 175 -3.71 -18.78 3.13
C ILE A 175 -3.28 -17.32 3.23
N ILE A 176 -3.45 -16.72 4.40
CA ILE A 176 -2.98 -15.36 4.66
C ILE A 176 -1.55 -15.38 5.25
N PRO A 177 -0.74 -14.32 5.10
CA PRO A 177 0.60 -14.27 5.69
C PRO A 177 0.54 -14.47 7.22
N HIS A 178 1.34 -15.38 7.80
CA HIS A 178 1.33 -15.59 9.26
C HIS A 178 1.91 -14.38 10.03
N LYS A 179 2.77 -13.59 9.39
CA LYS A 179 3.43 -12.41 9.96
C LYS A 179 2.58 -11.13 9.93
N LEU A 180 1.25 -11.24 10.04
CA LEU A 180 0.39 -10.05 10.12
C LEU A 180 0.75 -9.13 11.30
N ASN A 181 1.41 -9.63 12.33
CA ASN A 181 1.90 -8.80 13.44
C ASN A 181 2.97 -7.78 13.03
N GLU A 182 3.64 -7.97 11.89
CA GLU A 182 4.59 -7.00 11.34
C GLU A 182 3.87 -5.91 10.52
N THR A 183 2.80 -6.25 9.81
CA THR A 183 2.15 -5.37 8.80
C THR A 183 0.79 -4.81 9.22
N VAL A 184 0.19 -5.30 10.30
CA VAL A 184 -1.14 -4.88 10.77
C VAL A 184 -1.06 -4.45 12.23
N LEU A 185 -1.64 -3.27 12.48
CA LEU A 185 -1.76 -2.66 13.80
C LEU A 185 -2.39 -3.61 14.82
N GLU A 186 -1.90 -3.57 16.07
CA GLU A 186 -2.33 -4.51 17.12
C GLU A 186 -3.83 -4.42 17.40
N GLN A 187 -4.40 -3.21 17.42
CA GLN A 187 -5.82 -3.01 17.64
C GLN A 187 -6.71 -3.71 16.61
N ASN A 188 -6.22 -3.87 15.39
CA ASN A 188 -6.95 -4.46 14.27
C ASN A 188 -6.83 -5.99 14.22
N ARG A 189 -5.92 -6.56 15.03
CA ARG A 189 -5.71 -8.01 15.15
C ARG A 189 -6.34 -8.63 16.40
N LYS A 190 -7.13 -7.85 17.15
CA LYS A 190 -7.79 -8.35 18.36
C LYS A 190 -8.79 -9.46 17.99
N GLY A 191 -8.76 -10.56 18.75
CA GLY A 191 -9.74 -11.64 18.65
C GLY A 191 -9.38 -12.79 17.70
N PHE A 192 -8.22 -12.76 17.04
CA PHE A 192 -7.75 -13.87 16.21
C PHE A 192 -6.23 -14.08 16.29
N SER A 193 -5.81 -15.29 15.91
CA SER A 193 -4.41 -15.63 15.66
C SER A 193 -4.27 -16.22 14.25
N VAL A 194 -3.06 -16.22 13.73
CA VAL A 194 -2.75 -16.81 12.42
C VAL A 194 -1.77 -17.96 12.62
N LEU A 195 -2.12 -19.13 12.11
CA LEU A 195 -1.31 -20.34 12.15
C LEU A 195 -0.26 -20.31 11.03
N PRO A 196 0.88 -21.02 11.20
CA PRO A 196 1.87 -21.16 10.13
C PRO A 196 1.28 -21.77 8.84
N GLU A 197 1.72 -21.27 7.69
CA GLU A 197 1.19 -21.62 6.37
C GLU A 197 1.37 -23.11 6.06
N ILE A 198 2.58 -23.63 6.27
CA ILE A 198 2.93 -25.02 5.90
C ILE A 198 2.20 -26.04 6.77
N GLU A 199 2.03 -25.76 8.07
CA GLU A 199 1.24 -26.64 8.95
C GLU A 199 -0.23 -26.67 8.51
N THR A 200 -0.75 -25.51 8.10
CA THR A 200 -2.11 -25.35 7.61
C THR A 200 -2.33 -26.12 6.30
N LEU A 201 -1.42 -25.99 5.32
CA LEU A 201 -1.50 -26.74 4.06
C LEU A 201 -1.47 -28.25 4.28
N ASN A 202 -0.54 -28.73 5.11
CA ASN A 202 -0.42 -30.15 5.45
C ASN A 202 -1.68 -30.72 6.12
N HIS A 203 -2.44 -29.89 6.82
CA HIS A 203 -3.70 -30.28 7.43
C HIS A 203 -4.84 -30.35 6.40
N TRP A 204 -5.01 -29.30 5.60
CA TRP A 204 -6.21 -29.12 4.77
C TRP A 204 -6.14 -29.82 3.41
N ILE A 205 -4.98 -29.92 2.78
CA ILE A 205 -4.85 -30.57 1.46
C ILE A 205 -5.40 -32.01 1.47
N PRO A 206 -5.03 -32.89 2.42
CA PRO A 206 -5.59 -34.24 2.48
C PRO A 206 -7.11 -34.26 2.69
N ILE A 207 -7.65 -33.29 3.43
CA ILE A 207 -9.09 -33.16 3.68
C ILE A 207 -9.81 -32.78 2.39
N MET A 208 -9.31 -31.75 1.67
CA MET A 208 -9.88 -31.31 0.39
C MET A 208 -9.91 -32.44 -0.64
N LYS A 209 -8.82 -33.22 -0.76
CA LYS A 209 -8.77 -34.38 -1.65
C LYS A 209 -9.81 -35.43 -1.28
N LYS A 210 -9.98 -35.70 0.03
CA LYS A 210 -11.01 -36.63 0.52
C LYS A 210 -12.43 -36.13 0.25
N GLU A 211 -12.64 -34.82 0.24
CA GLU A 211 -13.89 -34.17 -0.14
C GLU A 211 -14.11 -34.07 -1.66
N GLY A 212 -13.15 -34.57 -2.44
CA GLY A 212 -13.27 -34.71 -3.89
C GLY A 212 -12.65 -33.59 -4.69
N ALA A 213 -11.76 -32.76 -4.11
CA ALA A 213 -10.96 -31.82 -4.90
C ALA A 213 -10.01 -32.59 -5.83
N GLU A 214 -10.04 -32.24 -7.11
CA GLU A 214 -9.27 -32.88 -8.19
C GLU A 214 -8.10 -32.01 -8.64
N VAL A 215 -8.32 -30.69 -8.67
CA VAL A 215 -7.29 -29.66 -8.87
C VAL A 215 -7.25 -28.79 -7.62
N ILE A 216 -6.07 -28.53 -7.09
CA ILE A 216 -5.87 -27.74 -5.87
C ILE A 216 -5.19 -26.42 -6.20
N VAL A 217 -5.88 -25.33 -5.87
CA VAL A 217 -5.42 -23.96 -5.97
C VAL A 217 -5.26 -23.39 -4.57
N VAL A 218 -4.06 -22.90 -4.26
CA VAL A 218 -3.81 -22.07 -3.08
C VAL A 218 -3.95 -20.61 -3.51
N LEU A 219 -4.81 -19.88 -2.81
CA LEU A 219 -5.01 -18.45 -2.96
C LEU A 219 -4.35 -17.74 -1.77
N THR A 220 -3.41 -16.83 -2.03
CA THR A 220 -2.64 -16.17 -0.96
C THR A 220 -2.32 -14.71 -1.28
N SER A 221 -1.88 -13.96 -0.26
CA SER A 221 -1.42 -12.56 -0.39
C SER A 221 0.02 -12.40 0.13
N LEU A 222 0.87 -13.41 -0.11
CA LEU A 222 2.27 -13.45 0.35
C LEU A 222 3.25 -12.71 -0.59
N GLY A 223 2.84 -12.43 -1.82
CA GLY A 223 3.63 -11.75 -2.83
C GLY A 223 4.65 -12.65 -3.54
N ILE A 224 4.95 -12.34 -4.79
CA ILE A 224 6.14 -12.84 -5.51
C ILE A 224 7.24 -11.77 -5.43
N PRO A 225 8.45 -12.07 -4.94
CA PRO A 225 9.51 -11.08 -4.77
C PRO A 225 9.93 -10.41 -6.09
N TRP A 226 10.33 -9.14 -6.01
CA TRP A 226 10.72 -8.37 -7.20
C TRP A 226 11.83 -9.04 -8.00
N ASP A 227 12.88 -9.48 -7.31
CA ASP A 227 14.02 -10.20 -7.87
C ASP A 227 13.87 -11.70 -7.60
N ARG A 228 12.76 -12.27 -8.09
CA ARG A 228 12.30 -13.65 -7.78
C ARG A 228 13.37 -14.73 -7.88
N ASP A 229 14.25 -14.65 -8.88
CA ASP A 229 15.32 -15.62 -9.09
C ASP A 229 16.40 -15.56 -7.99
N GLU A 230 16.83 -14.35 -7.63
CA GLU A 230 17.84 -14.12 -6.59
C GLU A 230 17.31 -14.49 -5.21
N VAL A 231 16.13 -13.99 -4.86
CA VAL A 231 15.49 -14.27 -3.56
C VAL A 231 15.25 -15.77 -3.39
N TYR A 232 14.82 -16.47 -4.45
CA TYR A 232 14.63 -17.92 -4.36
C TYR A 232 15.95 -18.69 -4.24
N ALA A 233 17.02 -18.25 -4.93
CA ALA A 233 18.35 -18.86 -4.78
C ALA A 233 18.90 -18.68 -3.35
N GLU A 234 18.77 -17.49 -2.78
CA GLU A 234 19.13 -17.20 -1.38
C GLU A 234 18.32 -18.06 -0.41
N PHE A 235 17.01 -18.21 -0.66
CA PHE A 235 16.16 -19.11 0.12
C PHE A 235 16.69 -20.55 0.07
N LEU A 236 17.01 -21.10 -1.10
CA LEU A 236 17.57 -22.45 -1.22
C LEU A 236 18.91 -22.60 -0.47
N ASP A 237 19.76 -21.57 -0.49
CA ASP A 237 21.01 -21.60 0.25
C ASP A 237 20.78 -21.52 1.76
N SER A 238 19.82 -20.70 2.20
CA SER A 238 19.43 -20.59 3.61
C SER A 238 18.82 -21.88 4.18
N LEU A 239 18.14 -22.68 3.36
CA LEU A 239 17.70 -24.03 3.73
C LEU A 239 18.89 -24.97 3.95
N LYS A 240 19.94 -24.88 3.13
CA LYS A 240 21.16 -25.71 3.28
C LYS A 240 21.95 -25.35 4.53
N THR A 241 21.99 -24.06 4.89
CA THR A 241 22.70 -23.60 6.10
C THR A 241 21.87 -23.77 7.38
N GLY A 242 20.57 -24.08 7.26
CA GLY A 242 19.63 -24.17 8.37
C GLY A 242 19.25 -22.80 8.95
N SER A 243 19.47 -21.72 8.21
CA SER A 243 19.13 -20.35 8.61
C SER A 243 17.66 -20.00 8.33
N SER A 244 17.02 -20.72 7.40
CA SER A 244 15.58 -20.65 7.14
C SER A 244 14.91 -21.98 7.42
N SER A 245 13.60 -21.95 7.66
CA SER A 245 12.82 -23.14 7.92
C SER A 245 11.41 -23.03 7.34
N LYS A 246 10.71 -24.16 7.24
CA LYS A 246 9.29 -24.22 6.83
C LYS A 246 8.33 -23.42 7.73
N TYR A 247 8.82 -22.90 8.86
CA TYR A 247 8.04 -22.10 9.81
C TYR A 247 8.20 -20.58 9.58
N ASP A 248 9.01 -20.18 8.61
CA ASP A 248 9.38 -18.79 8.36
C ASP A 248 9.19 -18.44 6.89
N ILE A 249 7.97 -18.57 6.38
CA ILE A 249 7.62 -18.26 5.00
C ILE A 249 7.47 -16.75 4.83
N ASN A 250 8.18 -16.18 3.85
CA ASN A 250 8.17 -14.74 3.58
C ASN A 250 7.46 -14.36 2.27
N ASN A 251 7.30 -15.30 1.35
CA ASN A 251 6.72 -15.03 0.03
C ASN A 251 6.11 -16.31 -0.59
N ALA A 252 5.38 -16.13 -1.69
CA ALA A 252 4.67 -17.20 -2.38
C ALA A 252 5.61 -18.27 -3.00
N LEU A 253 6.87 -17.93 -3.33
CA LEU A 253 7.82 -18.90 -3.89
C LEU A 253 8.33 -19.86 -2.81
N GLU A 254 8.62 -19.33 -1.62
CA GLU A 254 8.97 -20.13 -0.44
C GLU A 254 7.81 -21.05 -0.02
N LEU A 255 6.57 -20.53 -0.04
CA LEU A 255 5.37 -21.35 0.14
C LEU A 255 5.31 -22.47 -0.90
N GLY A 256 5.55 -22.12 -2.16
CA GLY A 256 5.53 -23.05 -3.29
C GLY A 256 6.51 -24.21 -3.14
N TYR A 257 7.72 -23.94 -2.67
CA TYR A 257 8.71 -24.99 -2.40
C TYR A 257 8.18 -26.09 -1.47
N PHE A 258 7.35 -25.75 -0.48
CA PHE A 258 6.80 -26.73 0.48
C PHE A 258 5.39 -27.21 0.14
N SER A 259 4.84 -26.82 -1.02
CA SER A 259 3.46 -27.10 -1.42
C SER A 259 3.34 -28.32 -2.32
N GLU A 260 3.85 -29.48 -1.86
CA GLU A 260 3.60 -30.75 -2.54
C GLU A 260 2.09 -30.98 -2.70
N GLU A 261 1.68 -31.62 -3.80
CA GLU A 261 0.27 -31.92 -4.09
C GLU A 261 -0.64 -30.72 -4.42
N VAL A 262 -0.08 -29.50 -4.51
CA VAL A 262 -0.76 -28.29 -5.01
C VAL A 262 -0.45 -28.10 -6.48
N ASP A 263 -1.46 -27.77 -7.29
CA ASP A 263 -1.28 -27.50 -8.72
C ASP A 263 -0.90 -26.03 -8.98
N PHE A 264 -1.60 -25.10 -8.33
CA PHE A 264 -1.37 -23.65 -8.48
C PHE A 264 -1.32 -22.89 -7.17
N ILE A 265 -0.46 -21.87 -7.12
CA ILE A 265 -0.52 -20.77 -6.16
C ILE A 265 -0.83 -19.48 -6.93
N ILE A 266 -1.96 -18.87 -6.62
CA ILE A 266 -2.33 -17.53 -7.09
C ILE A 266 -2.10 -16.56 -5.93
N SER A 267 -1.18 -15.61 -6.13
CA SER A 267 -0.76 -14.67 -5.11
C SER A 267 -1.17 -13.23 -5.43
N GLY A 268 -1.52 -12.45 -4.41
CA GLY A 268 -1.35 -10.99 -4.33
C GLY A 268 -0.22 -10.61 -3.38
N GLY A 269 -0.14 -9.35 -2.96
CA GLY A 269 0.61 -8.88 -1.79
C GLY A 269 1.69 -7.83 -2.05
N VAL A 270 2.20 -7.73 -3.29
CA VAL A 270 3.32 -6.82 -3.63
C VAL A 270 3.10 -5.98 -4.87
N SER A 271 1.90 -6.08 -5.48
CA SER A 271 1.49 -5.26 -6.63
C SER A 271 2.48 -5.27 -7.79
N LYS A 272 3.17 -6.40 -8.02
CA LYS A 272 4.09 -6.60 -9.15
C LYS A 272 3.59 -7.74 -10.05
N GLY A 273 3.37 -7.42 -11.32
CA GLY A 273 2.95 -8.38 -12.34
C GLY A 273 4.15 -9.04 -12.98
N TYR A 274 4.01 -10.33 -13.28
CA TYR A 274 5.02 -11.11 -13.98
C TYR A 274 4.42 -11.64 -15.29
N PRO A 275 5.11 -11.48 -16.43
CA PRO A 275 4.60 -11.97 -17.70
C PRO A 275 4.54 -13.49 -17.76
N THR A 276 5.39 -14.18 -16.99
CA THR A 276 5.50 -15.64 -16.98
C THR A 276 5.28 -16.23 -15.61
N ILE A 277 4.64 -17.41 -15.59
CA ILE A 277 4.40 -18.21 -14.39
C ILE A 277 5.73 -18.77 -13.89
N TRP A 278 5.92 -18.74 -12.58
CA TRP A 278 7.02 -19.43 -11.92
C TRP A 278 6.68 -20.91 -11.75
N TYR A 279 7.60 -21.81 -12.07
CA TYR A 279 7.44 -23.24 -11.85
C TYR A 279 8.46 -23.72 -10.84
N ASP A 280 7.99 -24.25 -9.72
CA ASP A 280 8.85 -24.82 -8.70
C ASP A 280 9.26 -26.24 -9.09
N SER A 281 10.57 -26.48 -9.23
CA SER A 281 11.08 -27.79 -9.63
C SER A 281 11.06 -28.87 -8.54
N HIS A 282 10.85 -28.48 -7.28
CA HIS A 282 10.81 -29.39 -6.13
C HIS A 282 9.40 -29.92 -5.88
N SER A 283 8.41 -29.02 -5.75
CA SER A 283 7.02 -29.39 -5.49
C SER A 283 6.16 -29.55 -6.74
N HIS A 284 6.66 -29.08 -7.90
CA HIS A 284 5.95 -29.06 -9.19
C HIS A 284 4.76 -28.10 -9.26
N VAL A 285 4.64 -27.16 -8.33
CA VAL A 285 3.57 -26.14 -8.31
C VAL A 285 3.85 -24.98 -9.28
N PHE A 286 2.79 -24.44 -9.86
CA PHE A 286 2.80 -23.23 -10.68
C PHE A 286 2.41 -22.01 -9.85
N ILE A 287 3.20 -20.94 -9.89
CA ILE A 287 3.02 -19.76 -9.03
C ILE A 287 2.93 -18.50 -9.88
N THR A 288 1.89 -17.71 -9.66
CA THR A 288 1.66 -16.47 -10.40
C THR A 288 1.02 -15.38 -9.55
N GLN A 289 1.20 -14.14 -10.00
CA GLN A 289 0.65 -12.92 -9.45
C GLN A 289 0.48 -11.90 -10.59
N ASN A 290 -0.63 -11.16 -10.60
CA ASN A 290 -0.83 -10.06 -11.54
C ASN A 290 -0.29 -8.74 -10.99
N TYR A 291 -0.23 -7.73 -11.84
CA TYR A 291 -0.04 -6.36 -11.37
C TYR A 291 -1.27 -5.87 -10.59
N GLY A 292 -1.09 -4.85 -9.75
CA GLY A 292 -2.13 -4.34 -8.84
C GLY A 292 -2.83 -3.06 -9.32
N ASN A 293 -3.47 -2.37 -8.36
CA ASN A 293 -4.17 -1.10 -8.49
C ASN A 293 -5.26 -1.08 -9.58
N GLY A 294 -5.92 -2.21 -9.81
CA GLY A 294 -6.96 -2.33 -10.85
C GLY A 294 -6.48 -2.01 -12.27
N THR A 295 -5.18 -2.13 -12.53
CA THR A 295 -4.57 -1.81 -13.84
C THR A 295 -4.86 -2.91 -14.87
N GLU A 296 -4.83 -4.15 -14.41
CA GLU A 296 -4.98 -5.35 -15.23
C GLU A 296 -5.65 -6.48 -14.44
N PHE A 297 -6.07 -7.51 -15.17
CA PHE A 297 -6.48 -8.79 -14.62
C PHE A 297 -5.75 -9.93 -15.34
N GLY A 298 -5.59 -11.06 -14.66
CA GLY A 298 -4.98 -12.26 -15.22
C GLY A 298 -6.00 -13.13 -15.97
N HIS A 299 -5.59 -13.79 -17.06
CA HIS A 299 -6.42 -14.79 -17.74
C HIS A 299 -5.60 -15.99 -18.21
N LEU A 300 -5.79 -17.11 -17.51
CA LEU A 300 -5.18 -18.41 -17.80
C LEU A 300 -6.23 -19.41 -18.28
N LEU A 301 -5.87 -20.23 -19.25
CA LEU A 301 -6.66 -21.36 -19.70
C LEU A 301 -6.01 -22.62 -19.13
N LEU A 302 -6.63 -23.22 -18.13
CA LEU A 302 -6.15 -24.44 -17.50
C LEU A 302 -6.67 -25.65 -18.28
N HIS A 303 -5.76 -26.56 -18.65
CA HIS A 303 -6.09 -27.80 -19.35
C HIS A 303 -6.06 -28.97 -18.38
N ILE A 304 -7.19 -29.67 -18.31
CA ILE A 304 -7.41 -30.78 -17.39
C ILE A 304 -7.78 -32.02 -18.22
N ASP A 305 -7.08 -33.13 -18.02
CA ASP A 305 -7.36 -34.38 -18.73
C ASP A 305 -8.73 -34.93 -18.34
N LYS A 306 -9.61 -35.17 -19.32
CA LYS A 306 -10.99 -35.64 -19.04
C LYS A 306 -11.07 -37.06 -18.48
N GLY A 307 -9.99 -37.84 -18.54
CA GLY A 307 -9.96 -39.21 -18.03
C GLY A 307 -9.39 -39.28 -16.62
N SER A 308 -8.22 -38.68 -16.40
CA SER A 308 -7.55 -38.69 -15.10
C SER A 308 -7.96 -37.55 -14.17
N HIS A 309 -8.62 -36.52 -14.70
CA HIS A 309 -8.94 -35.26 -14.02
C HIS A 309 -7.70 -34.56 -13.44
N GLN A 310 -6.54 -34.85 -14.02
CA GLN A 310 -5.28 -34.21 -13.64
C GLN A 310 -5.07 -32.95 -14.46
N PHE A 311 -4.54 -31.92 -13.82
CA PHE A 311 -3.95 -30.80 -14.51
C PHE A 311 -2.80 -31.26 -15.41
N VAL A 312 -2.80 -30.82 -16.67
CA VAL A 312 -1.78 -31.23 -17.67
C VAL A 312 -1.01 -30.06 -18.30
N GLY A 313 -1.46 -28.83 -18.08
CA GLY A 313 -0.81 -27.65 -18.63
C GLY A 313 -1.75 -26.44 -18.68
N TYR A 314 -1.19 -25.28 -19.01
CA TYR A 314 -1.94 -24.03 -19.14
C TYR A 314 -1.56 -23.32 -20.44
N GLU A 315 -2.45 -22.43 -20.89
CA GLU A 315 -2.18 -21.41 -21.90
C GLU A 315 -2.52 -20.04 -21.32
N THR A 316 -1.92 -19.00 -21.88
CA THR A 316 -2.30 -17.61 -21.60
C THR A 316 -3.22 -17.12 -22.72
N ALA A 317 -4.25 -16.34 -22.38
CA ALA A 317 -5.16 -15.81 -23.40
C ALA A 317 -4.48 -14.86 -24.39
N VAL A 318 -3.46 -14.14 -23.91
CA VAL A 318 -2.51 -13.38 -24.73
C VAL A 318 -1.17 -14.12 -24.69
N ASP A 319 -0.62 -14.48 -25.84
CA ASP A 319 0.58 -15.32 -25.93
C ASP A 319 1.75 -14.74 -25.10
N GLY A 320 2.23 -15.55 -24.16
CA GLY A 320 3.34 -15.21 -23.27
C GLY A 320 3.05 -14.16 -22.19
N ARG A 321 1.78 -13.84 -21.90
CA ARG A 321 1.39 -12.85 -20.88
C ARG A 321 0.17 -13.28 -20.08
N ILE A 322 0.32 -13.30 -18.76
CA ILE A 322 -0.76 -13.62 -17.82
C ILE A 322 -1.74 -12.46 -17.69
N GLY A 323 -1.19 -11.27 -17.45
CA GLY A 323 -1.93 -10.03 -17.22
C GLY A 323 -2.38 -9.36 -18.52
N GLN A 324 -3.57 -8.78 -18.48
CA GLN A 324 -4.14 -7.97 -19.54
C GLN A 324 -4.46 -6.57 -19.01
N THR A 325 -3.58 -5.61 -19.32
CA THR A 325 -3.79 -4.20 -18.99
C THR A 325 -5.04 -3.68 -19.70
N MET A 326 -5.95 -3.04 -18.97
CA MET A 326 -7.25 -2.59 -19.49
C MET A 326 -7.13 -1.29 -20.31
N LEU A 327 -6.26 -1.28 -21.32
CA LEU A 327 -6.03 -0.13 -22.18
C LEU A 327 -7.28 0.19 -23.00
N ALA A 328 -7.58 1.49 -23.14
CA ALA A 328 -8.77 1.97 -23.85
C ALA A 328 -8.83 1.55 -25.34
N ASP A 329 -7.70 1.22 -25.95
CA ASP A 329 -7.64 0.74 -27.34
C ASP A 329 -7.93 -0.76 -27.47
N ASP A 330 -7.79 -1.53 -26.38
CA ASP A 330 -7.90 -3.00 -26.37
C ASP A 330 -9.22 -3.49 -25.72
N PHE A 331 -9.85 -2.65 -24.89
CA PHE A 331 -11.02 -3.01 -24.10
C PHE A 331 -12.21 -2.09 -24.33
N VAL A 332 -13.40 -2.58 -23.99
CA VAL A 332 -14.66 -1.85 -24.08
C VAL A 332 -15.31 -1.78 -22.71
N SER A 333 -15.67 -0.58 -22.27
CA SER A 333 -16.42 -0.36 -21.02
C SER A 333 -17.89 -0.74 -21.17
N GLU A 334 -18.46 -1.28 -20.10
CA GLU A 334 -19.92 -1.45 -19.98
C GLU A 334 -20.57 -0.14 -19.47
N PRO A 335 -21.45 0.53 -20.24
CA PRO A 335 -21.89 1.89 -19.92
C PRO A 335 -22.54 2.07 -18.54
N ASP A 336 -23.45 1.16 -18.15
CA ASP A 336 -24.19 1.28 -16.89
C ASP A 336 -23.26 1.05 -15.68
N MET A 337 -22.38 0.06 -15.76
CA MET A 337 -21.36 -0.21 -14.75
C MET A 337 -20.39 0.96 -14.61
N SER A 338 -19.91 1.48 -15.74
CA SER A 338 -18.98 2.62 -15.76
C SER A 338 -19.64 3.88 -15.15
N GLN A 339 -20.95 4.08 -15.38
CA GLN A 339 -21.69 5.16 -14.74
C GLN A 339 -21.84 4.95 -13.23
N TRP A 340 -22.10 3.72 -12.79
CA TRP A 340 -22.16 3.36 -11.37
C TRP A 340 -20.80 3.62 -10.68
N ILE A 341 -19.70 3.15 -11.27
CA ILE A 341 -18.33 3.39 -10.75
C ILE A 341 -18.07 4.90 -10.63
N ARG A 342 -18.33 5.70 -11.67
CA ARG A 342 -18.12 7.15 -11.63
C ARG A 342 -18.91 7.85 -10.52
N THR A 343 -20.16 7.42 -10.29
CA THR A 343 -21.03 8.04 -9.28
C THR A 343 -20.52 7.77 -7.87
N ASN A 344 -20.13 6.53 -7.59
CA ASN A 344 -19.55 6.16 -6.30
C ASN A 344 -18.17 6.80 -6.08
N ALA A 345 -17.36 6.91 -7.13
CA ALA A 345 -16.07 7.60 -7.06
C ALA A 345 -16.22 9.07 -6.69
N SER A 346 -17.16 9.78 -7.32
CA SER A 346 -17.46 11.17 -6.97
C SER A 346 -17.89 11.30 -5.52
N THR A 347 -18.77 10.41 -5.06
CA THR A 347 -19.26 10.42 -3.67
C THR A 347 -18.13 10.18 -2.67
N ALA A 348 -17.24 9.23 -2.95
CA ALA A 348 -16.07 8.94 -2.11
C ALA A 348 -15.11 10.14 -2.03
N LEU A 349 -14.88 10.84 -3.15
CA LEU A 349 -14.02 12.03 -3.16
C LEU A 349 -14.67 13.20 -2.40
N ASP A 350 -15.97 13.39 -2.53
CA ASP A 350 -16.69 14.44 -1.78
C ASP A 350 -16.56 14.24 -0.26
N GLU A 351 -16.54 12.99 0.22
CA GLU A 351 -16.30 12.68 1.64
C GLU A 351 -14.84 12.92 2.05
N VAL A 352 -13.85 12.51 1.24
CA VAL A 352 -12.42 12.72 1.56
C VAL A 352 -12.06 14.20 1.65
N TYR A 353 -12.60 15.03 0.77
CA TYR A 353 -12.33 16.47 0.73
C TYR A 353 -13.35 17.30 1.51
N LYS A 354 -14.21 16.66 2.31
CA LYS A 354 -15.15 17.37 3.17
C LYS A 354 -14.41 18.12 4.27
N ASN A 355 -14.77 19.39 4.47
CA ASN A 355 -14.21 20.21 5.54
C ASN A 355 -14.49 19.59 6.92
N PRO A 356 -13.50 19.61 7.85
CA PRO A 356 -13.68 19.07 9.18
C PRO A 356 -14.77 19.82 9.96
N GLU A 357 -15.64 19.06 10.62
CA GLU A 357 -16.65 19.61 11.51
C GLU A 357 -16.02 19.91 12.88
N TRP A 358 -15.59 21.15 13.11
CA TRP A 358 -14.99 21.61 14.36
C TRP A 358 -16.02 21.67 15.51
N MET A 359 -16.31 20.52 16.12
CA MET A 359 -17.18 20.46 17.29
C MET A 359 -16.48 21.02 18.56
N PRO A 360 -17.21 21.69 19.46
CA PRO A 360 -16.67 22.11 20.76
C PRO A 360 -16.35 20.90 21.63
N ILE A 361 -15.15 20.86 22.23
CA ILE A 361 -14.75 19.79 23.14
C ILE A 361 -15.05 20.15 24.59
N PHE A 362 -15.72 19.24 25.32
CA PHE A 362 -16.14 19.46 26.70
C PHE A 362 -15.28 18.77 27.76
N GLU A 363 -14.39 17.82 27.40
CA GLU A 363 -13.82 16.85 28.36
C GLU A 363 -12.27 16.85 28.54
N ILE A 364 -11.50 17.67 27.82
CA ILE A 364 -10.02 17.70 27.99
C ILE A 364 -9.63 18.50 29.24
N PRO A 365 -8.63 18.07 30.03
CA PRO A 365 -8.11 18.84 31.15
C PRO A 365 -7.69 20.27 30.75
N THR A 366 -8.00 21.24 31.60
CA THR A 366 -7.75 22.67 31.41
C THR A 366 -6.29 23.10 31.63
N GLN A 367 -5.36 22.16 31.85
CA GLN A 367 -3.97 22.49 32.13
C GLN A 367 -3.18 22.64 30.83
N CYS A 368 -2.76 23.88 30.57
CA CYS A 368 -1.92 24.28 29.44
C CYS A 368 -0.52 23.63 29.43
N ASP A 369 -0.11 23.05 30.57
CA ASP A 369 1.21 22.47 30.79
C ASP A 369 1.07 21.24 31.68
N MET A 370 1.30 20.05 31.12
CA MET A 370 1.71 18.92 31.94
C MET A 370 3.20 18.72 31.75
N ASN A 371 3.97 19.39 32.61
CA ASN A 371 5.40 19.16 32.74
C ASN A 371 5.61 17.79 33.42
N VAL A 372 5.33 16.73 32.67
CA VAL A 372 5.73 15.39 33.03
C VAL A 372 7.22 15.36 32.75
N GLY A 373 8.04 15.45 33.80
CA GLY A 373 9.49 15.41 33.65
C GLY A 373 9.91 14.21 32.79
N ALA A 374 10.90 14.42 31.91
CA ALA A 374 11.44 13.40 31.01
C ALA A 374 11.62 12.06 31.74
N ARG A 375 10.99 11.01 31.22
CA ARG A 375 10.98 9.67 31.83
C ARG A 375 12.01 8.73 31.21
N GLY A 376 12.65 9.13 30.11
CA GLY A 376 13.61 8.30 29.41
C GLY A 376 14.95 8.22 30.14
N ARG A 377 15.81 7.35 29.62
CA ARG A 377 17.14 7.04 30.20
C ARG A 377 18.28 7.69 29.42
N THR A 378 17.98 8.37 28.31
CA THR A 378 19.00 9.04 27.50
C THR A 378 19.29 10.43 28.07
N LYS A 379 20.37 11.06 27.61
CA LYS A 379 20.72 12.44 28.00
C LYS A 379 20.16 13.48 27.02
N VAL A 380 19.21 13.08 26.16
CA VAL A 380 18.57 13.97 25.18
C VAL A 380 17.85 15.09 25.93
N PRO A 381 17.96 16.35 25.49
CA PRO A 381 17.30 17.47 26.15
C PRO A 381 15.78 17.37 26.00
N ASN A 382 15.07 17.68 27.09
CA ASN A 382 13.63 17.92 27.05
C ASN A 382 13.35 19.22 26.29
N LEU A 383 12.58 19.13 25.22
CA LEU A 383 12.23 20.26 24.36
C LEU A 383 10.97 20.97 24.81
N ASN A 384 10.15 20.33 25.65
CA ASN A 384 8.86 20.85 26.08
C ASN A 384 9.02 22.08 26.99
N LEU A 385 8.63 23.24 26.47
CA LEU A 385 8.70 24.50 27.18
C LEU A 385 7.29 25.02 27.51
N PRO A 386 7.08 25.55 28.73
CA PRO A 386 5.79 26.10 29.12
C PRO A 386 5.27 27.19 28.18
N GLY A 387 4.03 27.01 27.70
CA GLY A 387 3.37 27.96 26.80
C GLY A 387 3.89 27.98 25.37
N GLU A 388 4.58 26.92 24.94
CA GLU A 388 4.93 26.64 23.54
C GLU A 388 4.22 25.35 23.09
N ILE A 389 4.04 25.20 21.77
CA ILE A 389 3.73 23.91 21.15
C ILE A 389 4.98 23.47 20.38
N GLU A 390 5.51 22.28 20.68
CA GLU A 390 6.61 21.70 19.93
C GLU A 390 6.16 20.63 18.93
N ILE A 391 6.48 20.86 17.65
CA ILE A 391 6.20 19.94 16.55
C ILE A 391 7.51 19.49 15.91
N ILE A 392 7.66 18.18 15.71
CA ILE A 392 8.82 17.58 15.05
C ILE A 392 8.39 16.90 13.76
N THR A 393 9.18 17.06 12.70
CA THR A 393 9.16 16.16 11.54
C THR A 393 10.37 15.25 11.57
N TRP A 394 10.17 13.96 11.27
CA TRP A 394 11.22 12.96 11.37
C TRP A 394 11.05 11.84 10.34
N ASN A 395 11.82 11.87 9.25
CA ASN A 395 11.97 10.70 8.41
C ASN A 395 12.74 9.64 9.22
N THR A 396 12.13 8.45 9.39
CA THR A 396 12.71 7.36 10.20
C THR A 396 13.31 6.23 9.36
N GLU A 397 13.57 6.48 8.07
CA GLU A 397 14.19 5.59 7.08
C GLU A 397 13.82 4.10 7.25
N PHE A 398 12.84 3.64 6.48
CA PHE A 398 12.40 2.23 6.51
C PHE A 398 12.06 1.70 7.91
N PHE A 399 11.38 2.50 8.74
CA PHE A 399 11.06 2.14 10.10
C PHE A 399 10.31 0.80 10.19
N PRO A 400 10.72 -0.11 11.11
CA PRO A 400 11.89 -0.02 11.97
C PRO A 400 13.20 -0.40 11.23
N ALA A 401 14.23 0.45 11.36
CA ALA A 401 15.56 0.21 10.78
C ALA A 401 16.20 -1.13 11.21
N HIS A 402 15.92 -1.61 12.43
CA HIS A 402 16.48 -2.85 12.97
C HIS A 402 15.45 -3.68 13.77
N ARG A 403 14.26 -3.90 13.18
CA ARG A 403 13.15 -4.69 13.78
C ARG A 403 12.90 -4.28 15.24
N ASP A 404 12.76 -5.23 16.16
CA ASP A 404 12.48 -5.00 17.59
C ASP A 404 13.51 -4.10 18.29
N SER A 405 14.76 -4.05 17.82
CA SER A 405 15.82 -3.28 18.47
C SER A 405 15.66 -1.76 18.28
N THR A 406 14.94 -1.33 17.25
CA THR A 406 14.65 0.09 17.00
C THR A 406 13.70 0.66 18.06
N LEU A 407 12.66 -0.09 18.42
CA LEU A 407 11.54 0.37 19.26
C LEU A 407 11.99 0.96 20.61
N PRO A 408 12.76 0.25 21.47
CA PRO A 408 13.17 0.80 22.76
C PRO A 408 14.14 1.97 22.62
N VAL A 409 14.94 2.03 21.55
CA VAL A 409 15.86 3.16 21.32
C VAL A 409 15.05 4.41 20.97
N LEU A 410 14.17 4.31 19.98
CA LEU A 410 13.33 5.42 19.54
C LEU A 410 12.36 5.88 20.63
N ALA A 411 11.71 4.95 21.34
CA ALA A 411 10.80 5.28 22.45
C ALA A 411 11.47 6.08 23.57
N ASN A 412 12.71 5.71 23.94
CA ASN A 412 13.46 6.44 24.95
C ASN A 412 13.81 7.86 24.47
N VAL A 413 14.22 8.02 23.21
CA VAL A 413 14.50 9.34 22.65
C VAL A 413 13.24 10.21 22.65
N ILE A 414 12.11 9.69 22.16
CA ILE A 414 10.82 10.43 22.15
C ILE A 414 10.39 10.81 23.57
N SER A 415 10.54 9.89 24.53
CA SER A 415 10.21 10.15 25.94
C SER A 415 11.09 11.23 26.59
N ASP A 416 12.34 11.35 26.16
CA ASP A 416 13.27 12.37 26.66
C ASP A 416 13.08 13.73 25.96
N LEU A 417 12.87 13.72 24.64
CA LEU A 417 12.48 14.92 23.87
C LEU A 417 11.19 15.53 24.41
N ASN A 418 10.21 14.67 24.72
CA ASN A 418 8.91 15.04 25.27
C ASN A 418 8.15 16.08 24.42
N ALA A 419 8.33 16.04 23.10
CA ALA A 419 7.65 16.95 22.17
C ALA A 419 6.12 16.78 22.20
N ASP A 420 5.38 17.79 21.79
CA ASP A 420 3.92 17.73 21.83
C ASP A 420 3.31 16.92 20.68
N LEU A 421 3.94 17.00 19.51
CA LEU A 421 3.55 16.29 18.30
C LEU A 421 4.79 15.89 17.49
N ILE A 422 4.81 14.66 16.97
CA ILE A 422 5.87 14.19 16.07
C ILE A 422 5.23 13.52 14.86
N ALA A 423 5.66 13.93 13.67
CA ALA A 423 5.23 13.38 12.41
C ALA A 423 6.36 12.56 11.78
N PHE A 424 6.10 11.28 11.55
CA PHE A 424 7.04 10.31 11.02
C PHE A 424 6.80 10.03 9.55
N GLN A 425 7.90 9.79 8.83
CA GLN A 425 7.86 9.28 7.46
C GLN A 425 8.62 7.94 7.35
N GLU A 426 8.28 7.17 6.31
CA GLU A 426 8.87 5.88 5.98
C GLU A 426 8.58 4.75 6.99
N ILE A 427 7.33 4.66 7.45
CA ILE A 427 6.86 3.54 8.26
C ILE A 427 6.65 2.32 7.37
N ARG A 428 7.65 1.42 7.30
CA ARG A 428 7.57 0.22 6.46
C ARG A 428 6.67 -0.86 7.05
N PHE A 429 6.65 -0.99 8.37
CA PHE A 429 5.93 -2.05 9.07
C PHE A 429 5.09 -1.48 10.22
N THR A 430 3.80 -1.22 9.95
CA THR A 430 2.89 -0.57 10.89
C THR A 430 2.64 -1.39 12.16
N GLY A 431 2.74 -2.72 12.11
CA GLY A 431 2.62 -3.58 13.29
C GLY A 431 3.68 -3.27 14.36
N PHE A 432 4.91 -2.95 13.95
CA PHE A 432 5.96 -2.48 14.86
C PHE A 432 5.69 -1.09 15.42
N PHE A 433 4.96 -0.25 14.68
CA PHE A 433 4.55 1.07 15.16
C PHE A 433 3.59 0.96 16.35
N SER A 434 2.68 -0.03 16.36
CA SER A 434 1.88 -0.34 17.57
C SER A 434 2.78 -0.71 18.76
N GLY A 435 3.83 -1.50 18.52
CA GLY A 435 4.84 -1.84 19.53
C GLY A 435 5.59 -0.62 20.08
N LEU A 436 5.91 0.36 19.23
CA LEU A 436 6.47 1.65 19.64
C LEU A 436 5.49 2.42 20.53
N MET A 437 4.22 2.50 20.13
CA MET A 437 3.20 3.26 20.88
C MET A 437 2.87 2.64 22.24
N ASN A 438 2.98 1.32 22.38
CA ASN A 438 2.89 0.65 23.69
C ASN A 438 4.00 1.10 24.67
N LEU A 439 5.13 1.60 24.17
CA LEU A 439 6.22 2.16 24.98
C LEU A 439 6.05 3.68 25.25
N LEU A 440 5.07 4.33 24.61
CA LEU A 440 4.81 5.76 24.67
C LEU A 440 3.38 6.05 25.17
N PRO A 441 3.04 5.67 26.42
CA PRO A 441 1.66 5.72 26.91
C PRO A 441 1.08 7.12 27.04
N ASP A 442 1.91 8.17 26.99
CA ASP A 442 1.50 9.56 27.06
C ASP A 442 1.08 10.11 25.67
N TYR A 443 1.30 9.35 24.58
CA TYR A 443 0.93 9.73 23.21
C TYR A 443 -0.22 8.86 22.68
N ASP A 444 -1.05 9.47 21.84
CA ASP A 444 -1.91 8.77 20.88
C ASP A 444 -1.33 8.92 19.47
N PHE A 445 -1.90 8.23 18.48
CA PHE A 445 -1.34 8.20 17.14
C PHE A 445 -2.34 7.94 16.03
N ILE A 446 -1.94 8.37 14.83
CA ILE A 446 -2.53 7.96 13.56
C ILE A 446 -1.45 7.43 12.63
N VAL A 447 -1.86 6.57 11.70
CA VAL A 447 -1.04 6.05 10.61
C VAL A 447 -1.83 6.23 9.32
N SER A 448 -1.15 6.54 8.22
CA SER A 448 -1.77 6.60 6.90
C SER A 448 -2.49 5.31 6.58
N GLN A 449 -3.66 5.44 5.96
CA GLN A 449 -4.50 4.30 5.60
C GLN A 449 -4.57 4.05 4.10
N GLN A 450 -4.02 4.95 3.28
CA GLN A 450 -4.16 4.92 1.82
C GLN A 450 -2.83 4.88 1.06
N SER A 451 -1.71 4.74 1.77
CA SER A 451 -0.40 4.69 1.14
C SER A 451 -0.22 3.40 0.35
N SER A 452 0.33 3.51 -0.86
CA SER A 452 0.71 2.39 -1.71
C SER A 452 2.18 1.97 -1.52
N PHE A 453 3.00 2.82 -0.90
CA PHE A 453 4.41 2.54 -0.64
C PHE A 453 4.90 3.17 0.67
N MET A 454 4.96 2.37 1.73
CA MET A 454 5.30 2.78 3.11
C MET A 454 4.33 3.81 3.68
N ASP A 455 4.15 3.75 4.99
CA ASP A 455 3.19 4.59 5.68
C ASP A 455 3.85 5.85 6.26
N GLN A 456 2.99 6.79 6.61
CA GLN A 456 3.31 7.97 7.41
C GLN A 456 2.54 7.88 8.72
N ALA A 457 3.06 8.50 9.78
CA ALA A 457 2.37 8.51 11.06
C ALA A 457 2.48 9.86 11.75
N ILE A 458 1.55 10.16 12.64
CA ILE A 458 1.62 11.31 13.53
C ILE A 458 1.30 10.81 14.94
N ILE A 459 2.18 11.10 15.89
CA ILE A 459 1.94 10.88 17.32
C ILE A 459 1.75 12.23 18.00
N PHE A 460 0.88 12.29 19.00
CA PHE A 460 0.55 13.53 19.70
C PHE A 460 0.18 13.24 21.15
N LYS A 461 0.44 14.18 22.06
CA LYS A 461 0.04 14.04 23.47
C LYS A 461 -1.48 14.04 23.59
N LYS A 462 -2.04 12.91 24.02
CA LYS A 462 -3.49 12.67 24.07
C LYS A 462 -4.24 13.59 25.05
N ASP A 463 -3.50 14.15 25.98
CA ASP A 463 -3.96 15.05 27.04
C ASP A 463 -4.04 16.51 26.57
N MET A 464 -3.40 16.83 25.43
CA MET A 464 -3.25 18.19 24.89
C MET A 464 -4.00 18.38 23.57
N PHE A 465 -4.06 17.34 22.74
CA PHE A 465 -4.69 17.38 21.43
C PHE A 465 -5.86 16.43 21.36
N THR A 466 -6.90 16.86 20.66
CA THR A 466 -7.92 15.96 20.13
C THR A 466 -7.81 15.95 18.61
N LEU A 467 -7.67 14.75 18.06
CA LEU A 467 -7.83 14.51 16.65
C LEU A 467 -9.31 14.66 16.28
N VAL A 468 -9.62 15.62 15.42
CA VAL A 468 -10.98 15.87 14.90
C VAL A 468 -11.23 15.04 13.65
N ASN A 469 -10.23 14.97 12.76
CA ASN A 469 -10.33 14.29 11.49
C ASN A 469 -8.95 13.87 10.98
N GLN A 470 -8.92 12.83 10.14
CA GLN A 470 -7.76 12.37 9.39
C GLN A 470 -8.17 12.17 7.93
N SER A 471 -7.33 12.61 7.01
CA SER A 471 -7.51 12.36 5.57
C SER A 471 -6.16 12.25 4.87
N GLU A 472 -6.04 11.39 3.85
CA GLU A 472 -4.89 11.38 2.95
C GLU A 472 -5.22 12.11 1.64
N LEU A 473 -4.63 13.29 1.45
CA LEU A 473 -4.90 14.14 0.30
C LEU A 473 -4.36 13.51 -0.98
N PHE A 474 -5.10 13.62 -2.08
CA PHE A 474 -4.69 13.12 -3.39
C PHE A 474 -4.45 11.60 -3.46
N ALA A 475 -5.02 10.82 -2.55
CA ALA A 475 -4.90 9.36 -2.54
C ALA A 475 -5.45 8.72 -3.82
N GLU A 476 -6.35 9.38 -4.54
CA GLU A 476 -6.82 8.96 -5.86
C GLU A 476 -5.74 9.03 -6.96
N ASN A 477 -4.66 9.77 -6.72
CA ASN A 477 -3.52 9.91 -7.63
C ASN A 477 -2.24 10.27 -6.88
N ASP A 478 -1.74 9.32 -6.09
CA ASP A 478 -0.57 9.48 -5.23
C ASP A 478 0.78 9.49 -5.97
N TYR A 479 0.77 9.36 -7.32
CA TYR A 479 1.97 9.27 -8.13
C TYR A 479 2.93 10.44 -7.90
N ASN A 480 2.43 11.67 -7.78
CA ASN A 480 3.31 12.83 -7.55
C ASN A 480 3.93 12.80 -6.14
N PHE A 481 3.28 12.13 -5.18
CA PHE A 481 3.70 11.98 -3.79
C PHE A 481 4.38 10.62 -3.50
N ALA A 482 4.97 10.00 -4.52
CA ALA A 482 5.79 8.79 -4.37
C ALA A 482 5.09 7.63 -3.63
N GLY A 483 3.79 7.44 -3.87
CA GLY A 483 3.02 6.37 -3.23
C GLY A 483 2.58 6.66 -1.79
N ARG A 484 2.77 7.90 -1.32
CA ARG A 484 2.55 8.37 0.05
C ARG A 484 1.74 9.67 0.02
N PRO A 485 0.42 9.58 -0.19
CA PRO A 485 -0.44 10.75 -0.21
C PRO A 485 -0.31 11.54 1.09
N PRO A 486 -0.25 12.90 1.06
CA PRO A 486 -0.05 13.70 2.26
C PRO A 486 -1.08 13.39 3.35
N LEU A 487 -0.58 12.98 4.53
CA LEU A 487 -1.40 12.65 5.69
C LEU A 487 -1.77 13.95 6.42
N ARG A 488 -3.02 14.39 6.26
CA ARG A 488 -3.62 15.53 6.98
C ARG A 488 -4.26 15.03 8.27
N ALA A 489 -3.95 15.71 9.37
CA ALA A 489 -4.57 15.53 10.66
C ALA A 489 -5.08 16.89 11.18
N ASP A 490 -6.36 16.94 11.50
CA ASP A 490 -7.01 18.13 12.03
C ASP A 490 -7.05 18.04 13.55
N PHE A 491 -6.38 18.98 14.22
CA PHE A 491 -6.25 18.99 15.67
C PHE A 491 -6.99 20.17 16.29
N GLN A 492 -7.64 19.89 17.42
CA GLN A 492 -8.01 20.90 18.38
C GLN A 492 -7.05 20.85 19.56
N TYR A 493 -6.36 21.97 19.80
CA TYR A 493 -5.54 22.20 20.97
C TYR A 493 -6.28 23.14 21.93
N ARG A 494 -6.30 22.79 23.22
CA ARG A 494 -6.98 23.58 24.25
C ARG A 494 -6.03 23.89 25.41
N CYS A 495 -6.01 25.16 25.82
CA CYS A 495 -5.31 25.61 27.02
C CYS A 495 -6.22 26.57 27.78
N GLY A 496 -6.73 26.14 28.93
CA GLY A 496 -7.76 26.86 29.66
C GLY A 496 -9.05 27.04 28.84
N ASP A 497 -9.44 28.29 28.60
CA ASP A 497 -10.59 28.67 27.77
C ASP A 497 -10.21 28.95 26.31
N ASP A 498 -8.91 29.00 25.99
CA ASP A 498 -8.43 29.25 24.64
C ASP A 498 -8.38 27.95 23.83
N ILE A 499 -8.87 28.03 22.59
CA ILE A 499 -8.93 26.91 21.65
C ILE A 499 -8.22 27.31 20.36
N LEU A 500 -7.34 26.44 19.88
CA LEU A 500 -6.66 26.55 18.60
C LEU A 500 -6.99 25.34 17.74
N ASN A 501 -7.65 25.58 16.61
CA ASN A 501 -7.88 24.58 15.58
C ASN A 501 -6.84 24.75 14.48
N PHE A 502 -6.14 23.67 14.11
CA PHE A 502 -5.13 23.70 13.06
C PHE A 502 -4.96 22.34 12.41
N SER A 503 -4.48 22.33 11.17
CA SER A 503 -4.16 21.12 10.42
C SER A 503 -2.66 20.94 10.33
N VAL A 504 -2.22 19.70 10.57
CA VAL A 504 -0.85 19.25 10.26
C VAL A 504 -0.92 18.37 9.02
N ILE A 505 -0.12 18.69 8.00
CA ILE A 505 0.03 17.89 6.79
C ILE A 505 1.43 17.30 6.79
N ASN A 506 1.50 15.98 6.97
CA ASN A 506 2.73 15.21 6.93
C ASN A 506 2.98 14.73 5.49
N LEU A 507 4.21 14.92 4.99
CA LEU A 507 4.57 14.66 3.60
C LEU A 507 5.86 13.84 3.45
N HIS A 508 5.93 13.01 2.42
CA HIS A 508 7.18 12.48 1.89
C HIS A 508 7.19 12.59 0.36
N MET A 509 8.15 13.33 -0.19
CA MET A 509 8.23 13.62 -1.63
C MET A 509 9.20 12.69 -2.37
N LYS A 510 9.04 12.59 -3.70
CA LYS A 510 9.92 11.74 -4.51
C LYS A 510 11.38 12.22 -4.47
N CYS A 511 12.28 11.35 -4.03
CA CYS A 511 13.73 11.54 -4.16
C CYS A 511 14.26 11.23 -5.58
N CYS A 512 15.39 11.85 -5.95
CA CYS A 512 16.29 11.46 -7.06
C CYS A 512 15.71 11.45 -8.50
N ASP A 513 16.60 11.40 -9.50
CA ASP A 513 16.33 11.26 -10.93
C ASP A 513 15.26 12.22 -11.50
N SER A 514 14.19 11.68 -12.10
CA SER A 514 13.02 12.41 -12.60
C SER A 514 12.17 13.06 -11.49
N GLY A 515 12.61 12.97 -10.24
CA GLY A 515 11.92 13.43 -9.04
C GLY A 515 11.60 14.93 -9.02
N LEU A 516 12.47 15.80 -9.53
CA LEU A 516 12.24 17.25 -9.46
C LEU A 516 10.93 17.68 -10.13
N LYS A 517 10.63 17.17 -11.34
CA LYS A 517 9.36 17.48 -12.02
C LYS A 517 8.14 16.98 -11.24
N ARG A 518 8.25 15.81 -10.59
CA ARG A 518 7.19 15.26 -9.74
C ARG A 518 6.99 16.10 -8.48
N ARG A 519 8.07 16.50 -7.82
CA ARG A 519 8.03 17.42 -6.67
C ARG A 519 7.43 18.76 -7.02
N GLN A 520 7.82 19.37 -8.16
CA GLN A 520 7.22 20.62 -8.64
C GLN A 520 5.70 20.51 -8.82
N LYS A 521 5.22 19.39 -9.39
CA LYS A 521 3.77 19.13 -9.49
C LYS A 521 3.13 18.92 -8.12
N ALA A 522 3.73 18.11 -7.25
CA ALA A 522 3.24 17.85 -5.89
C ALA A 522 3.12 19.14 -5.07
N VAL A 523 4.15 19.99 -5.08
CA VAL A 523 4.14 21.29 -4.39
C VAL A 523 3.07 22.21 -4.95
N ALA A 524 2.91 22.27 -6.28
CA ALA A 524 1.87 23.09 -6.90
C ALA A 524 0.45 22.62 -6.49
N MET A 525 0.19 21.30 -6.54
CA MET A 525 -1.08 20.71 -6.11
C MET A 525 -1.38 21.02 -4.63
N LEU A 526 -0.37 20.86 -3.76
CA LEU A 526 -0.53 21.11 -2.33
C LEU A 526 -0.73 22.60 -2.02
N HIS A 527 0.01 23.49 -2.68
CA HIS A 527 -0.15 24.93 -2.52
C HIS A 527 -1.51 25.42 -3.01
N GLU A 528 -2.00 24.92 -4.15
CA GLU A 528 -3.33 25.22 -4.68
C GLU A 528 -4.42 24.78 -3.70
N TYR A 529 -4.36 23.53 -3.22
CA TYR A 529 -5.31 23.01 -2.24
C TYR A 529 -5.37 23.85 -0.96
N ILE A 530 -4.22 24.16 -0.36
CA ILE A 530 -4.19 24.96 0.86
C ILE A 530 -4.66 26.39 0.58
N SER A 531 -4.29 26.96 -0.57
CA SER A 531 -4.74 28.29 -0.96
C SER A 531 -6.26 28.38 -1.10
N ASP A 532 -6.89 27.36 -1.68
CA ASP A 532 -8.35 27.29 -1.83
C ASP A 532 -9.07 27.15 -0.48
N GLU A 533 -8.50 26.38 0.45
CA GLU A 533 -8.99 26.28 1.83
C GLU A 533 -8.90 27.63 2.56
N MET A 534 -7.78 28.33 2.40
CA MET A 534 -7.57 29.68 2.94
C MET A 534 -8.58 30.67 2.37
N ASP A 535 -8.78 30.66 1.06
CA ASP A 535 -9.73 31.53 0.37
C ASP A 535 -11.18 31.21 0.76
N SER A 536 -11.45 29.97 1.22
CA SER A 536 -12.71 29.50 1.79
C SER A 536 -12.87 29.80 3.28
N GLY A 537 -11.84 30.36 3.93
CA GLY A 537 -11.88 30.89 5.30
C GLY A 537 -11.19 30.04 6.37
N TYR A 538 -10.49 28.97 6.01
CA TYR A 538 -9.70 28.18 6.95
C TYR A 538 -8.19 28.37 6.70
N GLU A 539 -7.48 29.00 7.63
CA GLU A 539 -6.11 29.50 7.38
C GLU A 539 -5.02 28.92 8.28
N ASN A 540 -5.32 27.90 9.10
CA ASN A 540 -4.40 27.42 10.13
C ASN A 540 -3.70 26.12 9.71
N PHE A 541 -2.62 26.21 8.93
CA PHE A 541 -1.89 25.05 8.42
C PHE A 541 -0.41 25.02 8.82
N ILE A 542 0.06 23.80 9.11
CA ILE A 542 1.47 23.43 9.24
C ILE A 542 1.73 22.26 8.29
N VAL A 543 2.59 22.46 7.29
CA VAL A 543 3.02 21.41 6.36
C VAL A 543 4.45 21.04 6.70
N LEU A 544 4.70 19.77 6.93
CA LEU A 544 6.01 19.28 7.34
C LEU A 544 6.31 17.93 6.71
N GLY A 545 7.57 17.53 6.71
CA GLY A 545 7.96 16.23 6.17
C GLY A 545 9.33 16.23 5.53
N ASP A 546 9.61 15.13 4.84
CA ASP A 546 10.75 14.99 3.94
C ASP A 546 10.35 15.46 2.53
N TRP A 547 10.79 16.66 2.17
CA TRP A 547 10.49 17.26 0.87
C TRP A 547 11.40 16.73 -0.23
N ASN A 548 12.49 16.03 0.12
CA ASN A 548 13.50 15.56 -0.83
C ASN A 548 14.02 16.66 -1.78
N ASP A 549 14.07 17.89 -1.27
CA ASP A 549 14.46 19.10 -1.99
C ASP A 549 15.04 20.09 -0.98
N ASP A 550 15.90 21.00 -1.41
CA ASP A 550 16.64 21.89 -0.49
C ASP A 550 16.46 23.36 -0.87
N LEU A 551 16.00 24.18 0.09
CA LEU A 551 15.77 25.62 -0.12
C LEU A 551 17.02 26.41 -0.52
N LYS A 552 18.22 25.89 -0.24
CA LYS A 552 19.47 26.57 -0.62
C LYS A 552 19.78 26.47 -2.11
N ASP A 553 19.17 25.50 -2.80
CA ASP A 553 19.44 25.22 -4.20
C ASP A 553 18.93 26.38 -5.08
N LYS A 554 19.36 26.44 -6.34
CA LYS A 554 18.93 27.54 -7.23
C LYS A 554 17.43 27.43 -7.48
N ASP A 555 16.79 28.55 -7.79
CA ASP A 555 15.38 28.61 -8.20
C ASP A 555 15.00 27.49 -9.20
N THR A 556 15.81 27.29 -10.24
CA THR A 556 15.55 26.26 -11.27
C THR A 556 15.76 24.81 -10.83
N GLU A 557 16.31 24.58 -9.64
CA GLU A 557 16.78 23.29 -9.12
C GLU A 557 15.92 22.76 -7.97
N HIS A 558 14.95 23.55 -7.47
CA HIS A 558 14.02 23.13 -6.41
C HIS A 558 12.53 23.28 -6.79
N SER A 559 11.64 22.77 -5.93
CA SER A 559 10.19 22.75 -6.14
C SER A 559 9.39 23.83 -5.41
N PHE A 560 10.00 24.57 -4.48
CA PHE A 560 9.31 25.47 -3.53
C PHE A 560 8.68 26.77 -4.07
N HIS A 561 8.77 27.07 -5.37
CA HIS A 561 8.27 28.35 -5.92
C HIS A 561 6.83 28.71 -5.55
N PRO A 562 5.85 27.79 -5.55
CA PRO A 562 4.48 28.12 -5.17
C PRO A 562 4.39 28.75 -3.77
N PHE A 563 5.07 28.16 -2.78
CA PHE A 563 5.11 28.68 -1.42
C PHE A 563 5.99 29.93 -1.26
N LEU A 564 7.14 30.00 -1.94
CA LEU A 564 8.06 31.16 -1.83
C LEU A 564 7.47 32.45 -2.44
N ASN A 565 6.62 32.32 -3.46
CA ASN A 565 6.00 33.46 -4.13
C ASN A 565 4.69 33.91 -3.46
N ASP A 566 4.17 33.14 -2.51
CA ASP A 566 2.95 33.45 -1.79
C ASP A 566 3.26 33.95 -0.37
N LYS A 567 3.01 35.24 -0.14
CA LYS A 567 3.30 35.90 1.13
C LYS A 567 2.46 35.37 2.28
N ARG A 568 1.44 34.55 2.07
CA ARG A 568 0.68 33.90 3.15
C ARG A 568 1.48 32.81 3.86
N PHE A 569 2.57 32.33 3.24
CA PHE A 569 3.40 31.24 3.76
C PHE A 569 4.82 31.69 4.06
N TYR A 570 5.54 30.87 4.84
CA TYR A 570 7.00 30.86 4.90
C TYR A 570 7.52 29.55 5.46
N PHE A 571 8.79 29.26 5.15
CA PHE A 571 9.53 28.13 5.71
C PHE A 571 10.19 28.55 7.02
N VAL A 572 9.84 27.89 8.13
CA VAL A 572 10.39 28.28 9.45
C VAL A 572 11.88 27.96 9.56
N ASN A 573 12.36 26.96 8.82
CA ASN A 573 13.76 26.53 8.83
C ASN A 573 14.64 27.15 7.72
N GLU A 574 14.14 28.13 6.95
CA GLU A 574 14.92 28.87 5.94
C GLU A 574 16.24 29.47 6.50
N PRO A 575 16.30 30.04 7.72
CA PRO A 575 17.56 30.55 8.28
C PRO A 575 18.64 29.50 8.52
N LEU A 576 18.31 28.20 8.51
CA LEU A 576 19.23 27.11 8.81
C LEU A 576 19.88 26.49 7.57
N VAL A 577 19.27 26.61 6.40
CA VAL A 577 19.61 25.78 5.22
C VAL A 577 20.99 26.04 4.63
N TYR A 578 21.56 27.22 4.90
CA TYR A 578 22.91 27.58 4.46
C TYR A 578 24.02 27.07 5.38
N ASP A 579 23.69 26.56 6.57
CA ASP A 579 24.65 25.94 7.49
C ASP A 579 24.57 24.42 7.38
N LEU A 580 25.38 23.84 6.50
CA LEU A 580 25.41 22.38 6.26
C LEU A 580 25.76 21.56 7.51
N SER A 581 26.36 22.17 8.55
CA SER A 581 26.58 21.46 9.82
C SER A 581 25.26 21.08 10.49
N LYS A 582 24.17 21.78 10.14
CA LYS A 582 22.81 21.56 10.64
C LYS A 582 21.92 20.75 9.70
N ALA A 583 22.45 20.29 8.57
CA ALA A 583 21.72 19.49 7.58
C ALA A 583 20.88 18.38 8.21
N SER A 584 19.62 18.26 7.78
CA SER A 584 18.73 17.18 8.20
C SER A 584 19.16 15.84 7.60
N TYR A 585 19.79 15.85 6.42
CA TYR A 585 20.41 14.69 5.78
C TYR A 585 21.94 14.87 5.73
N PRO A 586 22.72 14.31 6.67
CA PRO A 586 24.15 14.59 6.80
C PRO A 586 25.07 13.61 6.05
N LYS A 587 24.55 12.83 5.10
CA LYS A 587 25.30 11.77 4.42
C LYS A 587 26.04 12.29 3.19
N GLU A 588 27.36 12.07 3.19
CA GLU A 588 28.22 12.37 2.03
C GLU A 588 27.95 11.41 0.86
N PRO A 589 28.03 11.86 -0.40
CA PRO A 589 28.43 13.20 -0.85
C PRO A 589 27.28 14.22 -0.96
N TYR A 590 26.09 13.90 -0.44
CA TYR A 590 24.84 14.63 -0.71
C TYR A 590 24.29 15.35 0.52
N VAL A 591 25.15 15.88 1.39
CA VAL A 591 24.74 16.60 2.61
C VAL A 591 23.75 17.71 2.27
N SER A 592 22.52 17.60 2.77
CA SER A 592 21.38 18.46 2.35
C SER A 592 20.39 18.69 3.50
N TYR A 593 19.66 19.79 3.42
CA TYR A 593 18.43 19.99 4.19
C TYR A 593 17.26 19.50 3.35
N LEU A 594 16.71 18.33 3.69
CA LEU A 594 15.58 17.73 2.96
C LEU A 594 14.27 17.85 3.74
N ASP A 595 14.37 17.99 5.07
CA ASP A 595 13.25 18.06 5.97
C ASP A 595 12.90 19.53 6.23
N HIS A 596 11.69 19.92 5.87
CA HIS A 596 11.22 21.30 5.95
C HIS A 596 9.86 21.42 6.60
N ILE A 597 9.64 22.59 7.22
CA ILE A 597 8.36 22.96 7.83
C ILE A 597 7.91 24.29 7.22
N VAL A 598 6.75 24.27 6.57
CA VAL A 598 6.04 25.44 6.04
C VAL A 598 4.86 25.73 6.93
N VAL A 599 4.65 27.00 7.25
CA VAL A 599 3.49 27.44 8.03
C VAL A 599 2.75 28.55 7.27
N THR A 600 1.44 28.59 7.44
CA THR A 600 0.66 29.79 7.15
C THR A 600 0.99 30.86 8.20
N ARG A 601 1.23 32.10 7.76
CA ARG A 601 1.53 33.24 8.64
C ARG A 601 0.41 33.56 9.62
N GLN A 602 -0.84 33.21 9.27
CA GLN A 602 -1.97 33.36 10.17
C GLN A 602 -1.85 32.43 11.39
N MET A 603 -1.45 31.17 11.16
CA MET A 603 -1.21 30.18 12.22
C MET A 603 -0.01 30.56 13.08
N VAL A 604 1.15 30.77 12.45
CA VAL A 604 2.40 31.10 13.12
C VAL A 604 2.95 32.37 12.48
N PRO A 605 2.56 33.57 12.94
CA PRO A 605 3.27 34.79 12.58
C PRO A 605 4.68 34.75 13.16
N GLU A 606 5.64 35.45 12.55
CA GLU A 606 7.04 35.43 13.04
C GLU A 606 7.20 35.94 14.48
N SER A 607 6.25 36.74 14.98
CA SER A 607 6.23 37.16 16.39
C SER A 607 5.91 36.03 17.38
N LYS A 608 5.28 34.94 16.92
CA LYS A 608 4.95 33.74 17.69
C LYS A 608 5.98 32.62 17.54
N LEU A 609 6.86 32.72 16.55
CA LEU A 609 7.92 31.74 16.33
C LEU A 609 9.00 31.90 17.41
N ASN A 610 9.17 30.87 18.24
CA ASN A 610 10.17 30.89 19.31
C ASN A 610 11.45 30.18 18.89
N ARG A 611 11.33 28.99 18.29
CA ARG A 611 12.47 28.11 18.01
C ARG A 611 12.28 27.33 16.71
N THR A 612 13.40 27.16 16.01
CA THR A 612 13.53 26.19 14.90
C THR A 612 14.95 25.66 14.91
N GLU A 613 15.11 24.34 14.93
CA GLU A 613 16.41 23.70 14.96
C GLU A 613 16.37 22.27 14.41
N THR A 614 17.53 21.80 13.92
CA THR A 614 17.77 20.38 13.67
C THR A 614 18.28 19.73 14.95
N LEU A 615 17.73 18.57 15.30
CA LEU A 615 18.04 17.85 16.52
C LEU A 615 19.10 16.78 16.27
N PHE A 616 20.23 16.88 16.97
CA PHE A 616 21.37 15.97 16.83
C PHE A 616 21.26 14.80 17.80
N ILE A 617 20.29 13.93 17.58
CA ILE A 617 19.99 12.78 18.45
C ILE A 617 21.23 11.87 18.62
N GLU A 618 22.06 11.77 17.59
CA GLU A 618 23.28 10.97 17.59
C GLU A 618 24.26 11.34 18.71
N ASP A 619 24.27 12.61 19.15
CA ASP A 619 25.15 13.10 20.21
C ASP A 619 24.83 12.45 21.58
N TYR A 620 23.62 11.92 21.72
CA TYR A 620 23.11 11.35 22.97
C TYR A 620 23.04 9.83 22.97
N ILE A 621 23.11 9.19 21.80
CA ILE A 621 22.98 7.72 21.65
C ILE A 621 24.27 7.03 21.18
N GLY A 622 25.39 7.77 21.15
CA GLY A 622 26.73 7.23 20.95
C GLY A 622 27.26 7.34 19.52
N GLY A 623 26.85 8.36 18.78
CA GLY A 623 27.37 8.75 17.49
C GLY A 623 26.50 8.33 16.30
N TYR A 624 26.75 8.97 15.16
CA TYR A 624 25.91 8.86 13.95
C TYR A 624 25.77 7.42 13.44
N SER A 625 26.83 6.60 13.49
CA SER A 625 26.72 5.20 13.05
C SER A 625 25.75 4.35 13.87
N LYS A 626 25.53 4.67 15.17
CA LYS A 626 24.49 4.02 15.96
C LYS A 626 23.12 4.59 15.65
N TYR A 627 23.04 5.89 15.43
CA TYR A 627 21.83 6.57 15.01
C TYR A 627 21.29 6.00 13.69
N GLU A 628 22.12 5.93 12.66
CA GLU A 628 21.77 5.35 11.35
C GLU A 628 21.36 3.88 11.49
N ARG A 629 22.10 3.09 12.28
CA ARG A 629 21.79 1.67 12.44
C ARG A 629 20.43 1.40 13.10
N TYR A 630 20.03 2.21 14.08
CA TYR A 630 18.88 1.91 14.93
C TYR A 630 17.67 2.80 14.69
N ILE A 631 17.87 4.01 14.16
CA ILE A 631 16.82 5.01 13.99
C ILE A 631 16.68 5.41 12.52
N SER A 632 17.63 6.15 11.94
CA SER A 632 17.50 6.71 10.59
C SER A 632 18.80 7.39 10.12
N ASP A 633 18.95 7.62 8.82
CA ASP A 633 19.93 8.56 8.26
C ASP A 633 19.43 10.03 8.16
N HIS A 634 18.18 10.33 8.49
CA HIS A 634 17.65 11.70 8.62
C HIS A 634 17.64 12.16 10.07
N ARG A 635 18.01 13.42 10.35
CA ARG A 635 17.86 14.07 11.64
C ARG A 635 16.50 14.78 11.74
N PRO A 636 15.83 14.74 12.91
CA PRO A 636 14.58 15.45 13.09
C PRO A 636 14.75 16.97 13.02
N VAL A 637 13.75 17.66 12.48
CA VAL A 637 13.65 19.13 12.46
C VAL A 637 12.45 19.54 13.29
N MET A 638 12.64 20.51 14.19
CA MET A 638 11.59 20.97 15.10
C MET A 638 11.15 22.41 14.86
N LEU A 639 9.89 22.66 15.19
CA LEU A 639 9.24 23.97 15.31
C LEU A 639 8.70 24.13 16.74
N GLY A 640 9.04 25.23 17.41
CA GLY A 640 8.43 25.67 18.67
C GLY A 640 7.79 27.05 18.52
N PHE A 641 6.51 27.19 18.87
CA PHE A 641 5.78 28.46 18.74
C PHE A 641 4.77 28.69 19.87
N ALA A 642 4.44 29.95 20.14
CA ALA A 642 3.42 30.32 21.12
C ALA A 642 2.01 30.32 20.50
N PRO A 643 1.05 29.47 20.96
CA PRO A 643 -0.25 29.34 20.30
C PRO A 643 -1.13 30.60 20.41
N PHE A 644 -1.09 31.31 21.55
CA PHE A 644 -2.04 32.40 21.85
C PHE A 644 -1.41 33.79 22.10
N LYS A 645 -0.07 33.91 22.14
CA LYS A 645 0.60 35.16 22.56
C LYS A 645 0.93 36.12 21.42
#